data_AF-A0A4U0XTE3-F1
#
_entry.id   AF-A0A4U0XTE3-F1
#
_cell.length_a   1.000
_cell.length_b   1.000
_cell.length_c   1.000
_cell.angle_alpha   90.00
_cell.angle_beta   90.00
_cell.angle_gamma   90.00
#
_symmetry.space_group_name_H-M   'P 1'
#
loop_
_entity.id
_entity.type
_entity.pdbx_description
1 polymer ?
#
loop_
_entity_poly.entity_id
_entity_poly.type
_entity_poly.pdbx_seq_one_letter_code
_entity_poly.pdbx_strand_id
1 'polypeptide(L)'
;MAPANGEAGALPEGVMSLLDTDLYKLTMQCAVLKYFPEVDVEYNFTNRTQDMKLNRAAFRWLQTQIDKLANITLSDEELDYLRNTCTYFNEAYLRYISTFRFRPGAHIHVAFHAINNTNSDEDLGDIELHTKGLWVETILYEIPLLALTSEAYFKFCDRDWRYEGQTQKAYQKGLQLLQNGCLFSEFGSRRRRDYHTQELVLRGLMQARREGSANGLKGKFTGTSNVHFAMKSEIPPVGTVAHEWFMGVAAITNDYENASETALKYWLATFGKGVLGIALTDTFGTPVFLNAFRKPIPSYTSAESGQAVTLPSVAAASNLPSTGSLSTTEPPLHAPVDYPHGVDGNSTLSYAQVFTGVRQDSGDPVGFVKVMRDFYDSEGIKDKKTIVFSDSLNVELCLQYKQAAEQAGFQPSFGVGTFLTNDFVRESTGRKSIPLNIVIKISKAAGRPAVKISDNIGKNTGDSATVAEVKRRLGYTEKEWKGGNEKTRWGAEGDAATDATNYNNTYSGNGYGQSNPYGGQGNYGQQAEYGHQTGYGTPDGRTSFEPDVEMQPLNSAANGHGPPTTRDSHRILEDCMAVDRAIDELERRLNELTRIQRGFVSGNGTTTAQVDSMGAEIMGSYRAMTTRVKKIKSTPGAANPQNAPQVGRLDRKLQKAINDYQNIESQFRREVGEQQARQYRILLNSDRRGQSQAALRSVQQRHDAIQQIERTMEELSHLFQDLAATVLAQDPMIEDIETKAVETDSNVKGGVVHLGTATTSARAARRKKWWCLGIVLLIIIIIVVAIVAWYFAAGPGAHKTGP
;
A
#
# COMPACT_ATOMS: atom_id res chain seq x y z
N MET A 1 20.04 31.14 26.62
CA MET A 1 20.49 30.62 27.93
C MET A 1 19.84 29.26 28.13
N ALA A 2 20.63 28.18 28.18
CA ALA A 2 20.10 26.87 28.53
C ALA A 2 19.91 26.79 30.05
N PRO A 3 18.77 26.31 30.58
CA PRO A 3 18.64 26.13 32.01
C PRO A 3 19.48 24.92 32.45
N ALA A 4 20.28 25.14 33.48
CA ALA A 4 21.03 24.12 34.18
C ALA A 4 20.14 23.42 35.21
N ASN A 5 20.34 22.11 35.34
CA ASN A 5 19.92 21.22 36.44
C ASN A 5 18.43 20.89 36.58
N GLY A 6 18.07 19.67 36.18
CA GLY A 6 17.68 18.69 37.21
C GLY A 6 16.21 18.49 37.57
N GLU A 7 15.24 19.09 36.87
CA GLU A 7 13.88 18.54 36.80
C GLU A 7 13.72 17.89 35.42
N ALA A 8 13.40 16.61 35.38
CA ALA A 8 12.91 15.97 34.15
C ALA A 8 11.56 16.62 33.82
N GLY A 9 11.59 17.78 33.17
CA GLY A 9 10.40 18.48 32.74
C GLY A 9 9.51 17.53 31.95
N ALA A 10 8.21 17.55 32.23
CA ALA A 10 7.25 16.75 31.50
C ALA A 10 7.45 16.95 29.98
N LEU A 11 7.47 15.86 29.22
CA LEU A 11 7.56 15.93 27.76
C LEU A 11 6.42 16.82 27.24
N PRO A 12 6.66 17.69 26.24
CA PRO A 12 5.61 18.50 25.66
C PRO A 12 4.52 17.59 25.07
N GLU A 13 3.27 17.87 25.43
CA GLU A 13 2.10 17.09 25.03
C GLU A 13 1.15 17.92 24.19
N GLY A 14 0.50 17.27 23.23
CA GLY A 14 -0.50 17.90 22.39
C GLY A 14 0.08 18.85 21.34
N VAL A 15 -0.64 19.93 21.06
CA VAL A 15 -0.31 20.92 20.03
C VAL A 15 -0.12 22.27 20.71
N MET A 16 1.03 22.89 20.50
CA MET A 16 1.44 24.11 21.24
C MET A 16 1.66 25.32 20.33
N SER A 17 1.65 25.12 19.02
CA SER A 17 1.94 26.14 18.01
C SER A 17 0.92 26.04 16.87
N LEU A 18 0.57 27.17 16.27
CA LEU A 18 -0.26 27.21 15.06
C LEU A 18 0.48 26.59 13.86
N LEU A 19 1.81 26.62 13.90
CA LEU A 19 2.70 26.06 12.89
C LEU A 19 2.94 24.55 13.09
N ASP A 20 2.48 23.93 14.19
CA ASP A 20 2.52 22.47 14.37
C ASP A 20 1.44 21.79 13.50
N THR A 21 1.59 21.98 12.19
CA THR A 21 0.70 21.58 11.12
C THR A 21 1.52 21.39 9.84
N ASP A 22 0.95 20.69 8.87
CA ASP A 22 1.58 20.49 7.58
C ASP A 22 1.47 21.76 6.71
N LEU A 23 2.54 22.16 6.01
CA LEU A 23 2.59 23.39 5.20
C LEU A 23 1.41 23.56 4.23
N TYR A 24 0.93 22.45 3.66
CA TYR A 24 -0.17 22.50 2.70
C TYR A 24 -1.48 23.03 3.30
N LYS A 25 -1.67 22.93 4.62
CA LYS A 25 -2.81 23.52 5.32
C LYS A 25 -2.79 25.05 5.26
N LEU A 26 -1.63 25.65 5.50
CA LEU A 26 -1.43 27.10 5.45
C LEU A 26 -1.55 27.63 4.01
N THR A 27 -0.97 26.91 3.04
CA THR A 27 -1.07 27.32 1.63
C THR A 27 -2.51 27.17 1.11
N MET A 28 -3.22 26.10 1.46
CA MET A 28 -4.64 26.03 1.11
C MET A 28 -5.47 27.08 1.84
N GLN A 29 -5.21 27.39 3.11
CA GLN A 29 -5.93 28.46 3.81
C GLN A 29 -5.72 29.82 3.14
N CYS A 30 -4.50 30.11 2.65
CA CYS A 30 -4.23 31.31 1.85
C CYS A 30 -5.07 31.35 0.56
N ALA A 31 -5.15 30.24 -0.17
CA ALA A 31 -5.97 30.15 -1.38
C ALA A 31 -7.48 30.25 -1.07
N VAL A 32 -7.94 29.62 0.01
CA VAL A 32 -9.33 29.69 0.49
C VAL A 32 -9.69 31.10 0.94
N LEU A 33 -8.81 31.80 1.66
CA LEU A 33 -9.02 33.20 2.04
C LEU A 33 -9.22 34.09 0.81
N LYS A 34 -8.46 33.83 -0.27
CA LYS A 34 -8.53 34.61 -1.51
C LYS A 34 -9.83 34.40 -2.30
N TYR A 35 -10.32 33.17 -2.38
CA TYR A 35 -11.41 32.82 -3.31
C TYR A 35 -12.71 32.39 -2.64
N PHE A 36 -12.65 31.85 -1.43
CA PHE A 36 -13.78 31.26 -0.71
C PHE A 36 -13.82 31.66 0.78
N PRO A 37 -13.64 32.95 1.14
CA PRO A 37 -13.56 33.37 2.55
C PRO A 37 -14.86 33.12 3.33
N GLU A 38 -16.00 33.08 2.64
CA GLU A 38 -17.35 32.97 3.23
C GLU A 38 -18.00 31.59 3.00
N VAL A 39 -17.28 30.61 2.47
CA VAL A 39 -17.85 29.29 2.18
C VAL A 39 -17.84 28.42 3.42
N ASP A 40 -19.01 27.92 3.82
CA ASP A 40 -19.14 26.88 4.84
C ASP A 40 -18.77 25.49 4.32
N VAL A 41 -18.11 24.72 5.18
CA VAL A 41 -17.72 23.33 4.95
C VAL A 41 -18.02 22.44 6.15
N GLU A 42 -18.06 21.14 5.90
CA GLU A 42 -18.13 20.10 6.92
C GLU A 42 -16.99 19.10 6.71
N TYR A 43 -16.39 18.60 7.79
CA TYR A 43 -15.38 17.54 7.77
C TYR A 43 -15.82 16.38 8.68
N ASN A 44 -15.55 15.16 8.22
CA ASN A 44 -15.83 13.95 8.95
C ASN A 44 -14.55 13.22 9.31
N PHE A 45 -14.41 12.85 10.58
CA PHE A 45 -13.42 11.89 11.04
C PHE A 45 -13.85 10.45 10.71
N THR A 46 -12.87 9.58 10.46
CA THR A 46 -13.10 8.14 10.30
C THR A 46 -11.93 7.36 10.83
N ASN A 47 -12.20 6.46 11.79
CA ASN A 47 -11.28 5.40 12.20
C ASN A 47 -11.48 4.16 11.30
N ARG A 48 -10.46 3.79 10.53
CA ARG A 48 -10.49 2.65 9.61
C ARG A 48 -10.03 1.34 10.26
N THR A 49 -9.39 1.42 11.41
CA THR A 49 -9.01 0.32 12.32
C THR A 49 -10.04 0.25 13.44
N GLN A 50 -11.23 -0.30 13.13
CA GLN A 50 -12.41 -0.27 14.01
C GLN A 50 -12.21 -1.01 15.35
N ASP A 51 -11.25 -1.93 15.38
CA ASP A 51 -10.76 -2.68 16.54
C ASP A 51 -9.93 -1.80 17.49
N MET A 52 -9.21 -0.81 16.97
CA MET A 52 -8.41 0.13 17.76
C MET A 52 -9.28 1.29 18.27
N LYS A 53 -9.96 1.07 19.40
CA LYS A 53 -10.86 2.03 20.05
C LYS A 53 -10.16 2.83 21.16
N LEU A 54 -10.69 4.01 21.47
CA LEU A 54 -10.21 4.79 22.62
C LEU A 54 -10.90 4.31 23.91
N ASN A 55 -10.18 4.34 25.02
CA ASN A 55 -10.80 4.30 26.35
C ASN A 55 -11.28 5.70 26.75
N ARG A 56 -12.16 5.76 27.76
CA ARG A 56 -12.78 7.01 28.22
C ARG A 56 -11.74 8.00 28.77
N ALA A 57 -10.66 7.53 29.38
CA ALA A 57 -9.54 8.39 29.79
C ALA A 57 -8.89 9.10 28.60
N ALA A 58 -8.57 8.36 27.53
CA ALA A 58 -8.03 8.91 26.29
C ALA A 58 -8.96 9.96 25.69
N PHE A 59 -10.27 9.67 25.66
CA PHE A 59 -11.27 10.60 25.16
C PHE A 59 -11.34 11.91 25.97
N ARG A 60 -11.35 11.84 27.31
CA ARG A 60 -11.36 13.04 28.17
C ARG A 60 -10.10 13.89 27.96
N TRP A 61 -8.95 13.24 27.84
CA TRP A 61 -7.70 13.93 27.53
C TRP A 61 -7.76 14.59 26.14
N LEU A 62 -8.24 13.87 25.12
CA LEU A 62 -8.42 14.41 23.76
C LEU A 62 -9.33 15.64 23.76
N GLN A 63 -10.48 15.57 24.44
CA GLN A 63 -11.40 16.70 24.58
C GLN A 63 -10.72 17.92 25.22
N THR A 64 -9.95 17.69 26.30
CA THR A 64 -9.17 18.75 26.95
C THR A 64 -8.14 19.37 26.00
N GLN A 65 -7.46 18.57 25.17
CA GLN A 65 -6.49 19.10 24.19
C GLN A 65 -7.16 19.87 23.05
N ILE A 66 -8.35 19.43 22.61
CA ILE A 66 -9.15 20.14 21.61
C ILE A 66 -9.54 21.52 22.13
N ASP A 67 -9.98 21.61 23.39
CA ASP A 67 -10.33 22.89 24.01
C ASP A 67 -9.12 23.84 24.10
N LYS A 68 -7.93 23.29 24.39
CA LYS A 68 -6.68 24.07 24.44
C LYS A 68 -6.28 24.67 23.10
N LEU A 69 -6.75 24.15 21.96
CA LEU A 69 -6.49 24.76 20.65
C LEU A 69 -6.95 26.22 20.59
N ALA A 70 -8.00 26.59 21.34
CA ALA A 70 -8.48 27.97 21.44
C ALA A 70 -7.44 28.97 21.96
N ASN A 71 -6.44 28.49 22.70
CA ASN A 71 -5.40 29.32 23.30
C ASN A 71 -4.16 29.48 22.40
N ILE A 72 -4.11 28.77 21.28
CA ILE A 72 -2.97 28.84 20.36
C ILE A 72 -3.08 30.09 19.50
N THR A 73 -1.99 30.84 19.44
CA THR A 73 -1.86 32.04 18.63
C THR A 73 -0.52 32.00 17.90
N LEU A 74 -0.47 32.51 16.68
CA LEU A 74 0.80 32.70 15.98
C LEU A 74 1.66 33.70 16.77
N SER A 75 2.90 33.33 17.08
CA SER A 75 3.84 34.24 17.73
C SER A 75 4.47 35.21 16.72
N ASP A 76 5.09 36.29 17.21
CA ASP A 76 5.82 37.23 16.34
C ASP A 76 7.00 36.54 15.62
N GLU A 77 7.70 35.63 16.30
CA GLU A 77 8.78 34.83 15.72
C GLU A 77 8.27 33.90 14.61
N GLU A 78 7.13 33.25 14.83
CA GLU A 78 6.49 32.39 13.84
C GLU A 78 6.00 33.20 12.62
N LEU A 79 5.45 34.39 12.85
CA LEU A 79 5.03 35.30 11.80
C LEU A 79 6.22 35.76 10.94
N ASP A 80 7.32 36.15 11.58
CA ASP A 80 8.55 36.55 10.89
C ASP A 80 9.16 35.37 10.12
N TYR A 81 9.12 34.16 10.68
CA TYR A 81 9.54 32.96 9.98
C TYR A 81 8.70 32.72 8.71
N LEU A 82 7.37 32.82 8.79
CA LEU A 82 6.50 32.70 7.62
C LEU A 82 6.83 33.78 6.58
N ARG A 83 6.99 35.04 7.00
CA ARG A 83 7.32 36.16 6.10
C ARG A 83 8.65 35.94 5.36
N ASN A 84 9.68 35.48 6.07
CA ASN A 84 11.03 35.39 5.53
C ASN A 84 11.32 34.07 4.79
N THR A 85 10.74 32.96 5.24
CA THR A 85 11.02 31.61 4.69
C THR A 85 9.95 31.18 3.69
N CYS A 86 8.69 31.53 3.93
CA CYS A 86 7.56 31.15 3.11
C CYS A 86 7.08 32.35 2.28
N THR A 87 7.99 32.93 1.48
CA THR A 87 7.82 34.20 0.74
C THR A 87 6.67 34.21 -0.27
N TYR A 88 6.06 33.06 -0.53
CA TYR A 88 4.85 32.91 -1.34
C TYR A 88 3.57 33.25 -0.58
N PHE A 89 3.62 33.48 0.73
CA PHE A 89 2.52 34.08 1.47
C PHE A 89 2.52 35.59 1.28
N ASN A 90 1.39 36.13 0.81
CA ASN A 90 1.20 37.57 0.67
C ASN A 90 0.86 38.22 2.03
N GLU A 91 1.04 39.54 2.11
CA GLU A 91 0.77 40.32 3.33
C GLU A 91 -0.68 40.26 3.82
N ALA A 92 -1.66 40.06 2.91
CA ALA A 92 -3.05 39.90 3.30
C ALA A 92 -3.26 38.62 4.11
N TYR A 93 -2.68 37.50 3.66
CA TYR A 93 -2.72 36.25 4.40
C TYR A 93 -1.91 36.32 5.70
N LEU A 94 -0.71 36.92 5.68
CA LEU A 94 0.11 37.10 6.89
C LEU A 94 -0.61 37.94 7.97
N ARG A 95 -1.37 38.96 7.56
CA ARG A 95 -2.23 39.73 8.46
C ARG A 95 -3.41 38.91 8.98
N TYR A 96 -4.03 38.10 8.12
CA TYR A 96 -5.13 37.23 8.55
C TYR A 96 -4.65 36.21 9.59
N ILE A 97 -3.58 35.46 9.28
CA ILE A 97 -3.10 34.36 10.13
C ILE A 97 -2.55 34.84 11.48
N SER A 98 -2.01 36.06 11.58
CA SER A 98 -1.57 36.62 12.87
C SER A 98 -2.75 36.89 13.82
N THR A 99 -3.91 37.23 13.26
CA THR A 99 -5.16 37.45 14.03
C THR A 99 -6.02 36.20 14.18
N PHE A 100 -5.72 35.13 13.44
CA PHE A 100 -6.47 33.88 13.46
C PHE A 100 -6.51 33.26 14.85
N ARG A 101 -7.68 32.75 15.24
CA ARG A 101 -7.89 31.99 16.47
C ARG A 101 -8.76 30.79 16.18
N PHE A 102 -8.38 29.62 16.70
CA PHE A 102 -9.26 28.47 16.73
C PHE A 102 -10.47 28.75 17.63
N ARG A 103 -11.64 28.25 17.24
CA ARG A 103 -12.89 28.33 18.02
C ARG A 103 -13.51 26.94 18.18
N PRO A 104 -12.81 26.00 18.86
CA PRO A 104 -13.21 24.59 18.90
C PRO A 104 -14.64 24.39 19.39
N GLY A 105 -15.10 25.15 20.39
CA GLY A 105 -16.48 25.06 20.89
C GLY A 105 -17.56 25.52 19.89
N ALA A 106 -17.21 26.30 18.87
CA ALA A 106 -18.12 26.70 17.79
C ALA A 106 -18.01 25.77 16.58
N HIS A 107 -16.84 25.18 16.35
CA HIS A 107 -16.53 24.46 15.11
C HIS A 107 -16.55 22.94 15.25
N ILE A 108 -16.33 22.38 16.44
CA ILE A 108 -16.09 20.95 16.63
C ILE A 108 -17.18 20.34 17.50
N HIS A 109 -17.85 19.33 16.96
CA HIS A 109 -18.62 18.37 17.73
C HIS A 109 -17.76 17.14 18.02
N VAL A 110 -17.69 16.77 19.30
CA VAL A 110 -16.95 15.60 19.78
C VAL A 110 -17.85 14.76 20.69
N ALA A 111 -17.95 13.47 20.41
CA ALA A 111 -18.73 12.53 21.23
C ALA A 111 -18.00 11.20 21.42
N PHE A 112 -18.34 10.51 22.52
CA PHE A 112 -17.80 9.20 22.88
C PHE A 112 -18.93 8.19 23.03
N HIS A 113 -18.90 7.17 22.20
CA HIS A 113 -19.88 6.09 22.15
C HIS A 113 -19.28 4.85 22.80
N ALA A 114 -19.42 4.75 24.12
CA ALA A 114 -18.90 3.63 24.90
C ALA A 114 -19.58 2.31 24.51
N ILE A 115 -18.81 1.23 24.37
CA ILE A 115 -19.33 -0.13 24.19
C ILE A 115 -20.07 -0.57 25.45
N ASN A 116 -19.42 -0.38 26.60
CA ASN A 116 -19.96 -0.63 27.92
C ASN A 116 -20.03 0.69 28.65
N ASN A 117 -21.20 1.12 29.11
CA ASN A 117 -21.37 2.41 29.78
C ASN A 117 -21.29 2.25 31.31
N THR A 118 -20.13 1.82 31.81
CA THR A 118 -19.91 1.65 33.26
C THR A 118 -19.47 2.94 33.96
N ASN A 119 -19.22 4.00 33.18
CA ASN A 119 -18.59 5.26 33.59
C ASN A 119 -17.14 5.11 34.05
N SER A 120 -16.50 3.97 33.77
CA SER A 120 -15.08 3.73 34.04
C SER A 120 -14.20 4.44 33.01
N ASP A 121 -13.01 4.83 33.44
CA ASP A 121 -11.95 5.38 32.58
C ASP A 121 -11.43 4.36 31.56
N GLU A 122 -11.61 3.07 31.85
CA GLU A 122 -11.25 1.94 31.00
C GLU A 122 -12.35 1.57 30.00
N ASP A 123 -13.53 2.20 30.05
CA ASP A 123 -14.60 1.93 29.08
C ASP A 123 -14.08 2.23 27.68
N LEU A 124 -14.05 1.22 26.81
CA LEU A 124 -13.71 1.36 25.39
C LEU A 124 -14.91 1.88 24.60
N GLY A 125 -14.66 2.72 23.60
CA GLY A 125 -15.69 3.29 22.77
C GLY A 125 -15.19 3.89 21.47
N ASP A 126 -16.12 4.10 20.56
CA ASP A 126 -15.87 4.83 19.33
C ASP A 126 -15.94 6.33 19.59
N ILE A 127 -15.11 7.11 18.89
CA ILE A 127 -15.19 8.57 18.90
C ILE A 127 -15.88 9.09 17.65
N GLU A 128 -16.69 10.11 17.84
CA GLU A 128 -17.24 10.94 16.79
C GLU A 128 -16.56 12.30 16.84
N LEU A 129 -16.01 12.72 15.70
CA LEU A 129 -15.41 14.05 15.51
C LEU A 129 -15.95 14.63 14.21
N HIS A 130 -16.69 15.72 14.33
CA HIS A 130 -17.27 16.46 13.22
C HIS A 130 -16.86 17.93 13.32
N THR A 131 -16.35 18.49 12.22
CA THR A 131 -15.95 19.90 12.16
C THR A 131 -16.82 20.63 11.16
N LYS A 132 -17.37 21.78 11.54
CA LYS A 132 -18.26 22.60 10.71
C LYS A 132 -17.99 24.10 10.91
N GLY A 133 -18.05 24.85 9.82
CA GLY A 133 -17.94 26.31 9.80
C GLY A 133 -17.32 26.80 8.50
N LEU A 134 -16.91 28.07 8.49
CA LEU A 134 -16.22 28.66 7.33
C LEU A 134 -14.96 27.86 6.99
N TRP A 135 -14.72 27.63 5.70
CA TRP A 135 -13.58 26.84 5.22
C TRP A 135 -12.27 27.45 5.69
N VAL A 136 -12.14 28.77 5.55
CA VAL A 136 -10.94 29.51 5.97
C VAL A 136 -10.66 29.35 7.47
N GLU A 137 -11.69 29.13 8.29
CA GLU A 137 -11.55 29.00 9.74
C GLU A 137 -11.30 27.56 10.20
N THR A 138 -11.83 26.59 9.44
CA THR A 138 -11.86 25.18 9.86
C THR A 138 -10.77 24.32 9.21
N ILE A 139 -10.16 24.78 8.11
CA ILE A 139 -9.17 24.03 7.33
C ILE A 139 -7.94 23.58 8.15
N LEU A 140 -7.56 24.33 9.19
CA LEU A 140 -6.39 24.04 10.01
C LEU A 140 -6.62 22.94 11.06
N TYR A 141 -7.86 22.48 11.28
CA TYR A 141 -8.15 21.47 12.32
C TYR A 141 -7.72 20.05 11.96
N GLU A 142 -7.59 19.68 10.67
CA GLU A 142 -7.29 18.30 10.27
C GLU A 142 -6.04 17.74 10.99
N ILE A 143 -4.92 18.47 10.95
CA ILE A 143 -3.63 17.96 11.42
C ILE A 143 -3.61 17.86 12.95
N PRO A 144 -3.98 18.93 13.71
CA PRO A 144 -4.04 18.86 15.16
C PRO A 144 -4.96 17.74 15.65
N LEU A 145 -6.18 17.62 15.10
CA LEU A 145 -7.13 16.61 15.56
C LEU A 145 -6.64 15.19 15.31
N LEU A 146 -6.03 14.91 14.16
CA LEU A 146 -5.46 13.59 13.87
C LEU A 146 -4.24 13.28 14.76
N ALA A 147 -3.32 14.24 14.92
CA ALA A 147 -2.14 14.07 15.77
C ALA A 147 -2.54 13.83 17.24
N LEU A 148 -3.48 14.62 17.77
CA LEU A 148 -4.00 14.48 19.13
C LEU A 148 -4.72 13.15 19.33
N THR A 149 -5.50 12.69 18.34
CA THR A 149 -6.20 11.39 18.44
C THR A 149 -5.21 10.23 18.46
N SER A 150 -4.17 10.28 17.61
CA SER A 150 -3.09 9.30 17.61
C SER A 150 -2.35 9.28 18.95
N GLU A 151 -1.97 10.46 19.47
CA GLU A 151 -1.31 10.59 20.77
C GLU A 151 -2.18 10.09 21.92
N ALA A 152 -3.48 10.41 21.93
CA ALA A 152 -4.41 9.90 22.92
C ALA A 152 -4.45 8.36 22.93
N TYR A 153 -4.48 7.72 21.76
CA TYR A 153 -4.48 6.27 21.66
C TYR A 153 -3.20 5.65 22.26
N PHE A 154 -2.03 6.12 21.86
CA PHE A 154 -0.76 5.55 22.31
C PHE A 154 -0.34 5.97 23.73
N LYS A 155 -0.96 7.01 24.26
CA LYS A 155 -0.73 7.43 25.64
C LYS A 155 -1.57 6.65 26.65
N PHE A 156 -2.81 6.32 26.30
CA PHE A 156 -3.79 5.78 27.25
C PHE A 156 -4.26 4.36 26.94
N CYS A 157 -4.27 3.96 25.67
CA CYS A 157 -4.83 2.66 25.25
C CYS A 157 -3.70 1.65 25.01
N ASP A 158 -2.82 1.93 24.04
CA ASP A 158 -1.66 1.09 23.75
C ASP A 158 -0.40 1.71 24.35
N ARG A 159 0.02 1.22 25.52
CA ARG A 159 1.16 1.75 26.28
C ARG A 159 2.41 0.85 26.22
N ASP A 160 2.31 -0.26 25.50
CA ASP A 160 3.36 -1.27 25.39
C ASP A 160 4.35 -0.87 24.29
N TRP A 161 5.12 0.20 24.52
CA TRP A 161 6.14 0.72 23.61
C TRP A 161 7.03 1.74 24.33
N ARG A 162 8.26 1.96 23.83
CA ARG A 162 9.19 2.96 24.36
C ARG A 162 9.91 3.75 23.26
N TYR A 163 10.46 4.92 23.63
CA TYR A 163 11.23 5.79 22.72
C TYR A 163 12.63 5.28 22.37
N GLU A 164 13.16 4.31 23.12
CA GLU A 164 14.53 3.86 22.94
C GLU A 164 14.80 3.41 21.49
N GLY A 165 15.93 3.85 20.94
CA GLY A 165 16.32 3.53 19.57
C GLY A 165 15.61 4.32 18.46
N GLN A 166 14.57 5.12 18.73
CA GLN A 166 13.81 5.81 17.68
C GLN A 166 14.67 6.81 16.87
N THR A 167 15.52 7.60 17.53
CA THR A 167 16.48 8.49 16.85
C THR A 167 17.41 7.70 15.92
N GLN A 168 17.96 6.58 16.40
CA GLN A 168 18.90 5.76 15.64
C GLN A 168 18.21 5.08 14.45
N LYS A 169 16.97 4.59 14.65
CA LYS A 169 16.15 3.98 13.60
C LYS A 169 15.83 5.00 12.50
N ALA A 170 15.46 6.23 12.87
CA ALA A 170 15.24 7.32 11.91
C ALA A 170 16.53 7.70 11.17
N TYR A 171 17.66 7.78 11.88
CA TYR A 171 18.98 8.01 11.29
C TYR A 171 19.33 6.94 10.24
N GLN A 172 19.16 5.64 10.56
CA GLN A 172 19.47 4.54 9.64
C GLN A 172 18.61 4.59 8.38
N LYS A 173 17.30 4.79 8.53
CA LYS A 173 16.38 4.97 7.39
C LYS A 173 16.78 6.16 6.52
N GLY A 174 17.07 7.29 7.15
CA GLY A 174 17.52 8.50 6.47
C GLY A 174 18.82 8.25 5.69
N LEU A 175 19.80 7.62 6.32
CA LEU A 175 21.10 7.33 5.70
C LEU A 175 20.96 6.37 4.50
N GLN A 176 20.15 5.31 4.61
CA GLN A 176 19.87 4.41 3.49
C GLN A 176 19.25 5.15 2.30
N LEU A 177 18.28 6.02 2.54
CA LEU A 177 17.67 6.83 1.47
C LEU A 177 18.71 7.75 0.82
N LEU A 178 19.57 8.40 1.62
CA LEU A 178 20.63 9.29 1.12
C LEU A 178 21.69 8.53 0.29
N GLN A 179 22.14 7.38 0.77
CA GLN A 179 23.13 6.52 0.10
C GLN A 179 22.62 6.05 -1.27
N ASN A 180 21.33 5.77 -1.38
CA ASN A 180 20.69 5.38 -2.63
C ASN A 180 20.27 6.57 -3.51
N GLY A 181 20.68 7.80 -3.18
CA GLY A 181 20.41 8.97 -4.01
C GLY A 181 18.97 9.48 -3.96
N CYS A 182 18.18 9.11 -2.94
CA CYS A 182 16.79 9.56 -2.83
C CYS A 182 16.71 11.03 -2.41
N LEU A 183 15.80 11.78 -3.03
CA LEU A 183 15.33 13.07 -2.52
C LEU A 183 14.08 12.80 -1.68
N PHE A 184 14.07 13.14 -0.39
CA PHE A 184 12.94 12.83 0.47
C PHE A 184 12.66 13.89 1.52
N SER A 185 11.44 13.95 2.02
CA SER A 185 11.00 14.79 3.14
C SER A 185 10.24 13.96 4.17
N GLU A 186 10.23 14.46 5.41
CA GLU A 186 9.39 13.91 6.49
C GLU A 186 7.96 14.44 6.33
N PHE A 187 6.94 13.56 6.43
CA PHE A 187 5.54 13.87 6.09
C PHE A 187 4.53 13.22 7.07
N GLY A 188 4.93 13.07 8.33
CA GLY A 188 4.34 12.15 9.29
C GLY A 188 3.52 12.77 10.40
N SER A 189 3.28 14.09 10.41
CA SER A 189 2.59 14.79 11.51
C SER A 189 1.23 14.22 11.87
N ARG A 190 0.37 13.97 10.87
CA ARG A 190 -1.03 13.52 11.07
C ARG A 190 -1.16 12.20 11.83
N ARG A 191 -0.18 11.31 11.73
CA ARG A 191 -0.20 9.97 12.35
C ARG A 191 1.04 9.71 13.19
N ARG A 192 1.72 10.76 13.64
CA ARG A 192 2.84 10.63 14.58
C ARG A 192 2.35 9.93 15.85
N ARG A 193 3.21 9.12 16.47
CA ARG A 193 2.84 8.47 17.74
C ARG A 193 2.54 9.53 18.81
N ASP A 194 3.41 10.52 18.92
CA ASP A 194 3.23 11.73 19.72
C ASP A 194 4.17 12.83 19.20
N TYR A 195 4.07 14.04 19.77
CA TYR A 195 4.97 15.16 19.44
C TYR A 195 6.46 14.82 19.63
N HIS A 196 6.82 14.19 20.75
CA HIS A 196 8.21 13.90 21.08
C HIS A 196 8.86 12.91 20.09
N THR A 197 8.10 11.93 19.61
CA THR A 197 8.54 10.97 18.59
C THR A 197 8.93 11.69 17.31
N GLN A 198 8.11 12.64 16.83
CA GLN A 198 8.44 13.40 15.61
C GLN A 198 9.73 14.22 15.79
N GLU A 199 9.97 14.77 16.98
CA GLU A 199 11.22 15.44 17.31
C GLU A 199 12.44 14.48 17.27
N LEU A 200 12.32 13.28 17.86
CA LEU A 200 13.38 12.26 17.82
C LEU A 200 13.69 11.80 16.40
N VAL A 201 12.65 11.62 15.58
CA VAL A 201 12.76 11.27 14.17
C VAL A 201 13.55 12.33 13.42
N LEU A 202 13.18 13.61 13.57
CA LEU A 202 13.88 14.71 12.90
C LEU A 202 15.32 14.84 13.37
N ARG A 203 15.60 14.61 14.66
CA ARG A 203 16.97 14.54 15.18
C ARG A 203 17.81 13.49 14.43
N GLY A 204 17.27 12.28 14.26
CA GLY A 204 17.92 11.21 13.51
C GLY A 204 18.14 11.54 12.03
N LEU A 205 17.12 12.10 11.36
CA LEU A 205 17.21 12.51 9.96
C LEU A 205 18.22 13.65 9.75
N MET A 206 18.30 14.59 10.69
CA MET A 206 19.29 15.67 10.65
C MET A 206 20.71 15.16 10.86
N GLN A 207 20.91 14.16 11.71
CA GLN A 207 22.18 13.46 11.82
C GLN A 207 22.55 12.78 10.50
N ALA A 208 21.61 12.05 9.88
CA ALA A 208 21.84 11.39 8.60
C ALA A 208 22.16 12.41 7.50
N ARG A 209 21.49 13.57 7.48
CA ARG A 209 21.76 14.68 6.56
C ARG A 209 23.18 15.21 6.72
N ARG A 210 23.65 15.45 7.95
CA ARG A 210 25.00 15.96 8.23
C ARG A 210 26.06 15.00 7.72
N GLU A 211 25.90 13.71 8.02
CA GLU A 211 26.81 12.66 7.56
C GLU A 211 26.77 12.48 6.04
N GLY A 212 25.57 12.47 5.45
CA GLY A 212 25.40 12.36 4.02
C GLY A 212 26.07 13.51 3.26
N SER A 213 25.97 14.74 3.77
CA SER A 213 26.69 15.89 3.22
C SER A 213 28.20 15.76 3.38
N ALA A 214 28.69 15.35 4.55
CA ALA A 214 30.13 15.16 4.80
C ALA A 214 30.75 14.09 3.88
N ASN A 215 29.99 13.05 3.56
CA ASN A 215 30.41 11.97 2.67
C ASN A 215 30.09 12.22 1.18
N GLY A 216 29.55 13.39 0.82
CA GLY A 216 29.23 13.73 -0.57
C GLY A 216 28.15 12.84 -1.22
N LEU A 217 27.20 12.32 -0.44
CA LEU A 217 26.13 11.48 -0.95
C LEU A 217 25.22 12.27 -1.90
N LYS A 218 24.72 11.59 -2.96
CA LYS A 218 23.85 12.20 -3.97
C LYS A 218 22.43 12.49 -3.46
N GLY A 219 21.95 11.73 -2.48
CA GLY A 219 20.61 11.90 -1.93
C GLY A 219 20.50 13.15 -1.07
N LYS A 220 19.27 13.61 -0.83
CA LYS A 220 19.01 14.82 -0.04
C LYS A 220 17.79 14.67 0.84
N PHE A 221 17.96 14.97 2.13
CA PHE A 221 16.84 15.27 3.01
C PHE A 221 16.40 16.70 2.73
N THR A 222 15.24 16.84 2.10
CA THR A 222 14.73 18.09 1.53
C THR A 222 14.00 18.97 2.54
N GLY A 223 13.50 18.39 3.63
CA GLY A 223 12.78 19.12 4.68
C GLY A 223 11.71 18.27 5.38
N THR A 224 10.80 18.94 6.06
CA THR A 224 9.60 18.34 6.70
C THR A 224 8.36 19.13 6.27
N SER A 225 7.19 18.50 6.25
CA SER A 225 5.94 19.26 6.10
C SER A 225 5.55 20.04 7.33
N ASN A 226 6.00 19.64 8.51
CA ASN A 226 5.62 20.30 9.75
C ASN A 226 6.32 21.65 9.87
N VAL A 227 5.57 22.75 9.79
CA VAL A 227 6.15 24.09 9.69
C VAL A 227 6.86 24.50 10.97
N HIS A 228 6.33 24.13 12.13
CA HIS A 228 6.93 24.34 13.44
C HIS A 228 8.28 23.63 13.56
N PHE A 229 8.35 22.35 13.18
CA PHE A 229 9.61 21.62 13.20
C PHE A 229 10.59 22.08 12.11
N ALA A 230 10.09 22.55 10.97
CA ALA A 230 10.90 23.17 9.93
C ALA A 230 11.60 24.42 10.45
N MET A 231 10.85 25.30 11.13
CA MET A 231 11.36 26.48 11.82
C MET A 231 12.38 26.10 12.89
N LYS A 232 11.99 25.25 13.84
CA LYS A 232 12.84 24.84 14.98
C LYS A 232 14.15 24.17 14.55
N SER A 233 14.17 23.51 13.40
CA SER A 233 15.34 22.77 12.89
C SER A 233 16.09 23.51 11.77
N GLU A 234 15.67 24.73 11.42
CA GLU A 234 16.21 25.53 10.30
C GLU A 234 16.29 24.73 8.99
N ILE A 235 15.22 24.00 8.67
CA ILE A 235 15.08 23.24 7.43
C ILE A 235 13.90 23.74 6.60
N PRO A 236 13.89 23.50 5.28
CA PRO A 236 12.77 23.96 4.45
C PRO A 236 11.45 23.28 4.86
N PRO A 237 10.34 24.04 4.95
CA PRO A 237 9.01 23.45 5.03
C PRO A 237 8.59 22.95 3.64
N VAL A 238 8.00 21.77 3.57
CA VAL A 238 7.64 21.09 2.31
C VAL A 238 6.14 20.85 2.22
N GLY A 239 5.54 21.21 1.08
CA GLY A 239 4.09 21.12 0.91
C GLY A 239 3.69 21.02 -0.55
N THR A 240 2.55 20.39 -0.79
CA THR A 240 1.90 20.27 -2.09
C THR A 240 0.40 20.44 -1.88
N VAL A 241 -0.34 20.85 -2.92
CA VAL A 241 -1.81 20.95 -2.82
C VAL A 241 -2.42 19.59 -2.39
N ALA A 242 -3.51 19.62 -1.62
CA ALA A 242 -4.22 18.40 -1.20
C ALA A 242 -5.59 18.24 -1.90
N HIS A 243 -6.16 17.05 -1.78
CA HIS A 243 -7.43 16.70 -2.43
C HIS A 243 -8.58 17.63 -2.05
N GLU A 244 -8.63 18.11 -0.81
CA GLU A 244 -9.73 18.96 -0.36
C GLU A 244 -9.89 20.21 -1.23
N TRP A 245 -8.81 20.73 -1.81
CA TRP A 245 -8.86 21.91 -2.67
C TRP A 245 -9.72 21.63 -3.91
N PHE A 246 -9.41 20.53 -4.59
CA PHE A 246 -10.15 20.09 -5.77
C PHE A 246 -11.57 19.64 -5.43
N MET A 247 -11.75 18.92 -4.30
CA MET A 247 -13.05 18.46 -3.83
C MET A 247 -13.96 19.64 -3.46
N GLY A 248 -13.44 20.62 -2.73
CA GLY A 248 -14.15 21.82 -2.30
C GLY A 248 -14.50 22.70 -3.48
N VAL A 249 -13.55 22.99 -4.38
CA VAL A 249 -13.83 23.74 -5.63
C VAL A 249 -14.97 23.06 -6.40
N ALA A 250 -14.91 21.74 -6.62
CA ALA A 250 -15.96 21.03 -7.35
C ALA A 250 -17.33 21.07 -6.66
N ALA A 251 -17.37 20.91 -5.34
CA ALA A 251 -18.63 20.97 -4.58
C ALA A 251 -19.22 22.40 -4.56
N ILE A 252 -18.38 23.43 -4.48
CA ILE A 252 -18.81 24.84 -4.50
C ILE A 252 -19.37 25.22 -5.87
N THR A 253 -18.66 24.90 -6.95
CA THR A 253 -19.07 25.28 -8.32
C THR A 253 -20.12 24.34 -8.90
N ASN A 254 -20.20 23.09 -8.39
CA ASN A 254 -21.00 22.01 -8.97
C ASN A 254 -20.64 21.68 -10.44
N ASP A 255 -19.44 22.07 -10.87
CA ASP A 255 -18.89 21.81 -12.21
C ASP A 255 -17.70 20.86 -12.10
N TYR A 256 -17.98 19.56 -11.98
CA TYR A 256 -16.94 18.54 -11.79
C TYR A 256 -16.08 18.34 -13.05
N GLU A 257 -16.65 18.60 -14.23
CA GLU A 257 -16.01 18.48 -15.54
C GLU A 257 -14.86 19.49 -15.69
N ASN A 258 -15.01 20.70 -15.15
CA ASN A 258 -13.97 21.73 -15.18
C ASN A 258 -13.31 22.01 -13.82
N ALA A 259 -13.75 21.35 -12.73
CA ALA A 259 -13.23 21.59 -11.38
C ALA A 259 -11.70 21.47 -11.28
N SER A 260 -11.09 20.48 -11.94
CA SER A 260 -9.63 20.32 -11.93
C SER A 260 -8.90 21.50 -12.56
N GLU A 261 -9.41 22.03 -13.67
CA GLU A 261 -8.85 23.22 -14.30
C GLU A 261 -9.04 24.45 -13.43
N THR A 262 -10.25 24.67 -12.91
CA THR A 262 -10.57 25.80 -12.02
C THR A 262 -9.68 25.80 -10.79
N ALA A 263 -9.46 24.63 -10.18
CA ALA A 263 -8.55 24.48 -9.05
C ALA A 263 -7.09 24.78 -9.41
N LEU A 264 -6.60 24.33 -10.58
CA LEU A 264 -5.24 24.67 -11.07
C LEU A 264 -5.10 26.17 -11.33
N LYS A 265 -6.10 26.78 -11.97
CA LYS A 265 -6.19 28.21 -12.27
C LYS A 265 -6.06 29.05 -11.00
N TYR A 266 -6.89 28.78 -9.99
CA TYR A 266 -6.86 29.51 -8.72
C TYR A 266 -5.58 29.26 -7.91
N TRP A 267 -5.03 28.04 -7.94
CA TRP A 267 -3.76 27.76 -7.27
C TRP A 267 -2.62 28.56 -7.89
N LEU A 268 -2.51 28.54 -9.22
CA LEU A 268 -1.48 29.27 -9.96
C LEU A 268 -1.62 30.78 -9.78
N ALA A 269 -2.84 31.31 -9.79
CA ALA A 269 -3.07 32.74 -9.56
C ALA A 269 -2.89 33.17 -8.10
N THR A 270 -2.85 32.25 -7.14
CA THR A 270 -2.49 32.56 -5.74
C THR A 270 -0.98 32.69 -5.58
N PHE A 271 -0.22 31.72 -6.10
CA PHE A 271 1.19 31.56 -5.75
C PHE A 271 2.19 31.92 -6.86
N GLY A 272 1.71 32.01 -8.11
CA GLY A 272 2.53 32.28 -9.27
C GLY A 272 3.20 31.05 -9.88
N LYS A 273 3.83 31.26 -11.05
CA LYS A 273 4.48 30.21 -11.84
C LYS A 273 5.66 29.59 -11.10
N GLY A 274 5.70 28.25 -11.06
CA GLY A 274 6.81 27.48 -10.49
C GLY A 274 6.85 27.42 -8.96
N VAL A 275 6.00 28.18 -8.27
CA VAL A 275 5.88 28.20 -6.82
C VAL A 275 4.79 27.20 -6.40
N LEU A 276 5.11 26.28 -5.49
CA LEU A 276 4.20 25.20 -5.06
C LEU A 276 3.61 24.42 -6.26
N GLY A 277 4.40 24.26 -7.32
CA GLY A 277 3.99 23.77 -8.65
C GLY A 277 3.94 22.25 -8.82
N ILE A 278 3.64 21.50 -7.76
CA ILE A 278 3.39 20.04 -7.85
C ILE A 278 1.88 19.81 -7.86
N ALA A 279 1.36 19.26 -8.96
CA ALA A 279 -0.07 19.01 -9.11
C ALA A 279 -0.51 17.65 -8.58
N LEU A 280 -1.73 17.56 -8.04
CA LEU A 280 -2.32 16.33 -7.52
C LEU A 280 -3.38 15.80 -8.49
N THR A 281 -3.14 14.64 -9.07
CA THR A 281 -3.85 14.21 -10.30
C THR A 281 -5.08 13.35 -10.04
N ASP A 282 -5.13 12.62 -8.93
CA ASP A 282 -6.07 11.51 -8.79
C ASP A 282 -7.43 11.91 -8.17
N THR A 283 -7.69 13.17 -7.80
CA THR A 283 -8.95 13.54 -7.11
C THR A 283 -10.21 13.01 -7.83
N PHE A 284 -10.29 13.22 -9.14
CA PHE A 284 -11.39 12.74 -10.00
C PHE A 284 -10.90 11.71 -11.03
N GLY A 285 -9.75 11.09 -10.76
CA GLY A 285 -9.04 10.22 -11.70
C GLY A 285 -8.01 10.97 -12.55
N THR A 286 -6.82 10.39 -12.67
CA THR A 286 -5.71 10.96 -13.42
C THR A 286 -6.07 11.27 -14.90
N PRO A 287 -6.81 10.45 -15.65
CA PRO A 287 -7.17 10.78 -17.04
C PRO A 287 -7.97 12.08 -17.18
N VAL A 288 -8.95 12.32 -16.29
CA VAL A 288 -9.76 13.54 -16.28
C VAL A 288 -8.88 14.74 -15.97
N PHE A 289 -8.00 14.61 -14.98
CA PHE A 289 -7.05 15.65 -14.61
C PHE A 289 -6.11 16.02 -15.77
N LEU A 290 -5.57 15.03 -16.51
CA LEU A 290 -4.66 15.28 -17.63
C LEU A 290 -5.33 16.00 -18.81
N ASN A 291 -6.66 15.94 -18.94
CA ASN A 291 -7.40 16.76 -19.89
C ASN A 291 -7.45 18.24 -19.48
N ALA A 292 -7.53 18.53 -18.18
CA ALA A 292 -7.39 19.89 -17.66
C ALA A 292 -5.93 20.37 -17.77
N PHE A 293 -4.97 19.50 -17.47
CA PHE A 293 -3.56 19.86 -17.34
C PHE A 293 -2.89 20.25 -18.68
N ARG A 294 -3.40 19.77 -19.81
CA ARG A 294 -2.93 20.18 -21.14
C ARG A 294 -3.47 21.53 -21.62
N LYS A 295 -4.50 22.08 -20.96
CA LYS A 295 -5.14 23.32 -21.42
C LYS A 295 -4.17 24.52 -21.27
N PRO A 296 -4.25 25.51 -22.18
CA PRO A 296 -3.51 26.76 -22.05
C PRO A 296 -3.97 27.53 -20.82
N ILE A 297 -3.06 28.24 -20.18
CA ILE A 297 -3.38 29.06 -19.00
C ILE A 297 -4.11 30.33 -19.44
N PRO A 298 -5.28 30.65 -18.85
CA PRO A 298 -5.98 31.91 -19.15
C PRO A 298 -5.17 33.14 -18.76
N SER A 299 -5.35 34.26 -19.48
CA SER A 299 -4.67 35.53 -19.19
C SER A 299 -5.13 36.22 -17.91
N TYR A 300 -6.32 35.88 -17.41
CA TYR A 300 -6.90 36.39 -16.16
C TYR A 300 -7.60 35.27 -15.39
N THR A 301 -7.72 35.46 -14.08
CA THR A 301 -8.50 34.56 -13.23
C THR A 301 -9.65 35.31 -12.56
N SER A 302 -10.86 34.77 -12.66
CA SER A 302 -12.05 35.26 -11.96
C SER A 302 -12.70 34.13 -11.18
N ALA A 303 -13.15 34.44 -9.95
CA ALA A 303 -13.96 33.54 -9.15
C ALA A 303 -15.39 33.58 -9.69
N GLU A 304 -15.93 32.44 -10.12
CA GLU A 304 -17.35 32.34 -10.48
C GLU A 304 -18.20 32.37 -9.21
N SER A 305 -19.12 33.32 -9.10
CA SER A 305 -20.12 33.34 -8.04
C SER A 305 -21.13 32.22 -8.29
N GLY A 306 -21.16 31.23 -7.39
CA GLY A 306 -22.24 30.24 -7.37
C GLY A 306 -23.60 30.92 -7.22
N GLN A 307 -24.63 30.40 -7.90
CA GLN A 307 -25.98 30.98 -7.88
C GLN A 307 -26.54 31.14 -6.44
N ALA A 308 -26.88 32.40 -6.13
CA ALA A 308 -27.83 32.94 -5.15
C ALA A 308 -27.73 32.46 -3.68
N VAL A 309 -27.08 33.28 -2.84
CA VAL A 309 -27.35 33.32 -1.39
C VAL A 309 -28.33 34.47 -1.12
N THR A 310 -29.50 34.14 -0.57
CA THR A 310 -30.52 35.06 -0.10
C THR A 310 -30.02 35.91 1.07
N LEU A 311 -30.04 37.24 0.92
CA LEU A 311 -29.75 38.23 1.95
C LEU A 311 -30.87 38.31 3.02
N PRO A 312 -30.55 38.33 4.32
CA PRO A 312 -31.43 38.89 5.34
C PRO A 312 -31.16 40.38 5.59
N SER A 313 -32.25 41.10 5.83
CA SER A 313 -32.41 42.55 6.03
C SER A 313 -31.49 43.18 7.09
N VAL A 314 -30.95 44.34 6.76
CA VAL A 314 -30.25 45.27 7.68
C VAL A 314 -31.28 46.09 8.47
N ALA A 315 -31.05 46.30 9.76
CA ALA A 315 -31.68 47.37 10.55
C ALA A 315 -30.58 48.17 11.27
N ALA A 316 -30.76 49.49 11.24
CA ALA A 316 -29.75 50.52 11.49
C ALA A 316 -29.45 50.80 12.98
N ALA A 317 -28.21 51.21 13.27
CA ALA A 317 -27.87 52.20 14.29
C ALA A 317 -26.50 52.83 14.02
N SER A 318 -26.43 54.14 14.18
CA SER A 318 -25.41 55.08 13.71
C SER A 318 -24.34 55.47 14.75
N ASN A 319 -23.16 55.82 14.22
CA ASN A 319 -22.15 56.78 14.71
C ASN A 319 -21.25 56.41 15.93
N LEU A 320 -20.10 55.80 15.64
CA LEU A 320 -18.80 56.03 16.28
C LEU A 320 -17.68 55.91 15.21
N PRO A 321 -16.50 56.53 15.38
CA PRO A 321 -15.47 56.56 14.32
C PRO A 321 -14.88 55.16 14.15
N SER A 322 -15.27 54.48 13.07
CA SER A 322 -14.92 53.10 12.80
C SER A 322 -13.45 52.97 12.42
N THR A 323 -12.73 52.20 13.22
CA THR A 323 -11.61 51.37 12.79
C THR A 323 -11.91 50.76 11.43
N GLY A 324 -10.97 50.89 10.48
CA GLY A 324 -11.11 50.35 9.14
C GLY A 324 -11.54 48.89 9.19
N SER A 325 -12.77 48.65 8.75
CA SER A 325 -13.35 47.31 8.69
C SER A 325 -12.46 46.42 7.85
N LEU A 326 -12.08 45.27 8.39
CA LEU A 326 -11.46 44.14 7.67
C LEU A 326 -12.38 43.55 6.58
N SER A 327 -13.54 44.16 6.32
CA SER A 327 -14.48 43.82 5.24
C SER A 327 -14.13 44.44 3.89
N THR A 328 -13.07 45.24 3.75
CA THR A 328 -12.58 45.73 2.45
C THR A 328 -11.32 45.00 2.01
N THR A 329 -11.43 43.68 1.89
CA THR A 329 -10.82 43.00 0.75
C THR A 329 -11.95 42.77 -0.24
N GLU A 330 -12.28 43.77 -1.07
CA GLU A 330 -12.88 43.43 -2.35
C GLU A 330 -11.80 42.61 -3.07
N PRO A 331 -12.03 41.30 -3.30
CA PRO A 331 -11.11 40.53 -4.12
C PRO A 331 -11.06 41.27 -5.46
N PRO A 332 -9.92 41.38 -6.15
CA PRO A 332 -10.07 41.57 -7.56
C PRO A 332 -10.75 40.29 -8.05
N LEU A 333 -12.04 40.42 -8.39
CA LEU A 333 -12.83 39.47 -9.18
C LEU A 333 -12.14 39.14 -10.52
N HIS A 334 -11.06 39.86 -10.84
CA HIS A 334 -10.10 39.61 -11.90
C HIS A 334 -8.65 39.78 -11.38
N ALA A 335 -7.98 38.70 -10.98
CA ALA A 335 -6.54 38.75 -10.71
C ALA A 335 -5.76 38.43 -12.00
N PRO A 336 -4.88 39.35 -12.47
CA PRO A 336 -3.92 39.03 -13.52
C PRO A 336 -3.05 37.86 -13.07
N VAL A 337 -2.74 36.94 -13.98
CA VAL A 337 -1.64 36.00 -13.75
C VAL A 337 -0.37 36.78 -14.10
N ASP A 338 0.39 37.23 -13.10
CA ASP A 338 1.60 38.02 -13.35
C ASP A 338 2.58 37.24 -14.23
N TYR A 339 2.76 37.74 -15.46
CA TYR A 339 3.86 37.37 -16.32
C TYR A 339 5.07 38.22 -15.93
N PRO A 340 6.31 37.69 -15.87
CA PRO A 340 7.49 38.49 -15.64
C PRO A 340 7.52 39.69 -16.60
N HIS A 341 7.78 40.89 -16.07
CA HIS A 341 7.88 42.12 -16.86
C HIS A 341 8.81 41.91 -18.06
N GLY A 342 8.26 42.09 -19.27
CA GLY A 342 9.01 41.97 -20.54
C GLY A 342 8.60 40.80 -21.44
N VAL A 343 7.56 40.03 -21.11
CA VAL A 343 6.96 39.07 -22.04
C VAL A 343 5.67 39.66 -22.60
N ASP A 344 5.70 40.02 -23.88
CA ASP A 344 4.53 40.45 -24.65
C ASP A 344 3.35 39.48 -24.48
N GLY A 345 2.14 40.03 -24.37
CA GLY A 345 0.92 39.35 -23.91
C GLY A 345 0.37 38.22 -24.80
N ASN A 346 1.14 37.15 -24.98
CA ASN A 346 0.70 35.95 -25.70
C ASN A 346 1.41 34.66 -25.25
N SER A 347 1.58 34.47 -23.93
CA SER A 347 2.09 33.20 -23.40
C SER A 347 1.02 32.10 -23.53
N THR A 348 1.12 31.27 -24.57
CA THR A 348 0.30 30.09 -24.86
C THR A 348 0.63 28.87 -23.99
N LEU A 349 1.37 29.04 -22.89
CA LEU A 349 1.84 27.92 -22.07
C LEU A 349 0.69 27.17 -21.39
N SER A 350 0.77 25.84 -21.38
CA SER A 350 -0.17 24.98 -20.67
C SER A 350 0.18 24.81 -19.19
N TYR A 351 -0.79 24.37 -18.40
CA TYR A 351 -0.53 24.01 -16.99
C TYR A 351 0.58 22.96 -16.87
N ALA A 352 0.62 21.97 -17.77
CA ALA A 352 1.64 20.93 -17.81
C ALA A 352 3.07 21.47 -18.03
N GLN A 353 3.19 22.57 -18.79
CA GLN A 353 4.49 23.23 -18.99
C GLN A 353 4.91 24.03 -17.75
N VAL A 354 3.96 24.72 -17.09
CA VAL A 354 4.21 25.61 -15.96
C VAL A 354 4.45 24.87 -14.63
N PHE A 355 3.70 23.81 -14.36
CA PHE A 355 3.88 23.01 -13.16
C PHE A 355 5.21 22.22 -13.24
N THR A 356 5.92 22.16 -12.13
CA THR A 356 7.24 21.51 -12.03
C THR A 356 7.12 19.99 -11.96
N GLY A 357 5.95 19.47 -11.64
CA GLY A 357 5.72 18.03 -11.54
C GLY A 357 4.32 17.66 -11.06
N VAL A 358 4.17 16.39 -10.71
CA VAL A 358 2.94 15.80 -10.18
C VAL A 358 3.20 15.00 -8.91
N ARG A 359 2.17 14.82 -8.09
CA ARG A 359 2.18 13.97 -6.90
C ARG A 359 1.35 12.72 -7.15
N GLN A 360 1.94 11.56 -6.91
CA GLN A 360 1.29 10.26 -6.92
C GLN A 360 0.82 9.91 -5.50
N ASP A 361 -0.49 9.75 -5.33
CA ASP A 361 -1.13 9.56 -4.01
C ASP A 361 -2.14 8.38 -3.98
N SER A 362 -2.38 7.73 -5.12
CA SER A 362 -3.15 6.47 -5.22
C SER A 362 -2.85 5.69 -6.50
N GLY A 363 -3.36 4.45 -6.59
CA GLY A 363 -3.15 3.55 -7.73
C GLY A 363 -1.77 2.87 -7.74
N ASP A 364 -1.43 2.23 -8.86
CA ASP A 364 -0.11 1.63 -9.11
C ASP A 364 0.94 2.72 -9.42
N PRO A 365 1.96 2.95 -8.59
CA PRO A 365 2.95 4.00 -8.82
C PRO A 365 3.79 3.77 -10.08
N VAL A 366 4.06 2.52 -10.47
CA VAL A 366 4.84 2.22 -11.69
C VAL A 366 4.00 2.48 -12.94
N GLY A 367 2.75 2.02 -12.94
CA GLY A 367 1.78 2.36 -13.98
C GLY A 367 1.56 3.87 -14.11
N PHE A 368 1.51 4.60 -12.98
CA PHE A 368 1.40 6.06 -12.96
C PHE A 368 2.60 6.74 -13.65
N VAL A 369 3.84 6.30 -13.38
CA VAL A 369 5.03 6.80 -14.06
C VAL A 369 4.91 6.66 -15.58
N LYS A 370 4.44 5.51 -16.06
CA LYS A 370 4.22 5.29 -17.49
C LYS A 370 3.17 6.25 -18.06
N VAL A 371 2.02 6.38 -17.40
CA VAL A 371 0.95 7.31 -17.81
C VAL A 371 1.47 8.74 -17.91
N MET A 372 2.28 9.18 -16.94
CA MET A 372 2.87 10.51 -16.97
C MET A 372 3.90 10.69 -18.09
N ARG A 373 4.73 9.67 -18.37
CA ARG A 373 5.70 9.72 -19.48
C ARG A 373 4.98 9.85 -20.82
N ASP A 374 3.99 9.00 -21.05
CA ASP A 374 3.17 8.99 -22.27
C ASP A 374 2.50 10.36 -22.47
N PHE A 375 1.93 10.94 -21.40
CA PHE A 375 1.30 12.26 -21.44
C PHE A 375 2.30 13.39 -21.76
N TYR A 376 3.42 13.48 -21.04
CA TYR A 376 4.40 14.54 -21.29
C TYR A 376 5.01 14.42 -22.70
N ASP A 377 5.19 13.20 -23.22
CA ASP A 377 5.61 13.00 -24.60
C ASP A 377 4.57 13.44 -25.63
N SER A 378 3.28 13.15 -25.38
CA SER A 378 2.21 13.60 -26.28
C SER A 378 2.05 15.12 -26.32
N GLU A 379 2.35 15.80 -25.20
CA GLU A 379 2.34 17.26 -25.11
C GLU A 379 3.68 17.91 -25.57
N GLY A 380 4.65 17.12 -26.04
CA GLY A 380 5.94 17.62 -26.50
C GLY A 380 6.86 18.16 -25.39
N ILE A 381 6.58 17.82 -24.13
CA ILE A 381 7.33 18.32 -22.95
C ILE A 381 8.53 17.40 -22.69
N LYS A 382 9.73 17.96 -22.93
CA LYS A 382 11.01 17.27 -22.75
C LYS A 382 11.77 17.67 -21.49
N ASP A 383 11.33 18.73 -20.81
CA ASP A 383 11.92 19.15 -19.53
C ASP A 383 11.79 18.05 -18.48
N LYS A 384 12.82 17.92 -17.63
CA LYS A 384 12.80 16.97 -16.51
C LYS A 384 11.75 17.41 -15.48
N LYS A 385 10.64 16.69 -15.40
CA LYS A 385 9.56 16.92 -14.42
C LYS A 385 9.77 16.09 -13.16
N THR A 386 9.22 16.56 -12.04
CA THR A 386 9.28 15.86 -10.75
C THR A 386 8.06 14.96 -10.57
N ILE A 387 8.26 13.75 -10.02
CA ILE A 387 7.17 12.94 -9.47
C ILE A 387 7.41 12.83 -7.96
N VAL A 388 6.47 13.36 -7.18
CA VAL A 388 6.46 13.22 -5.73
C VAL A 388 5.62 11.99 -5.38
N PHE A 389 6.23 10.95 -4.83
CA PHE A 389 5.53 9.81 -4.28
C PHE A 389 5.22 10.07 -2.80
N SER A 390 3.97 9.85 -2.37
CA SER A 390 3.56 10.07 -0.98
C SER A 390 2.64 8.99 -0.40
N ASP A 391 2.19 8.02 -1.20
CA ASP A 391 1.28 6.97 -0.73
C ASP A 391 2.03 5.86 0.02
N SER A 392 2.01 5.94 1.36
CA SER A 392 2.36 4.84 2.27
C SER A 392 3.74 4.23 2.05
N LEU A 393 4.76 5.08 1.96
CA LEU A 393 6.13 4.69 1.61
C LEU A 393 6.92 4.07 2.77
N ASN A 394 7.80 3.13 2.41
CA ASN A 394 8.95 2.66 3.20
C ASN A 394 10.23 2.79 2.34
N VAL A 395 11.40 2.40 2.86
CA VAL A 395 12.67 2.51 2.11
C VAL A 395 12.63 1.72 0.81
N GLU A 396 12.19 0.47 0.83
CA GLU A 396 12.15 -0.41 -0.34
C GLU A 396 11.30 0.16 -1.48
N LEU A 397 10.09 0.64 -1.15
CA LEU A 397 9.20 1.28 -2.11
C LEU A 397 9.82 2.56 -2.69
N CYS A 398 10.50 3.38 -1.87
CA CYS A 398 11.23 4.53 -2.37
C CYS A 398 12.29 4.13 -3.41
N LEU A 399 13.06 3.06 -3.16
CA LEU A 399 14.07 2.58 -4.10
C LEU A 399 13.46 2.05 -5.40
N GLN A 400 12.39 1.25 -5.29
CA GLN A 400 11.67 0.71 -6.44
C GLN A 400 11.11 1.83 -7.33
N TYR A 401 10.43 2.80 -6.73
CA TYR A 401 9.80 3.89 -7.47
C TYR A 401 10.82 4.89 -8.00
N LYS A 402 11.95 5.07 -7.31
CA LYS A 402 13.10 5.85 -7.81
C LYS A 402 13.59 5.28 -9.12
N GLN A 403 13.83 3.96 -9.17
CA GLN A 403 14.32 3.29 -10.36
C GLN A 403 13.33 3.46 -11.53
N ALA A 404 12.04 3.22 -11.30
CA ALA A 404 11.01 3.38 -12.33
C ALA A 404 10.93 4.82 -12.87
N ALA A 405 10.92 5.82 -11.97
CA ALA A 405 10.83 7.22 -12.35
C ALA A 405 12.07 7.71 -13.12
N GLU A 406 13.28 7.36 -12.66
CA GLU A 406 14.52 7.76 -13.33
C GLU A 406 14.68 7.10 -14.70
N GLN A 407 14.31 5.83 -14.86
CA GLN A 407 14.29 5.15 -16.15
C GLN A 407 13.33 5.82 -17.15
N ALA A 408 12.23 6.39 -16.67
CA ALA A 408 11.30 7.19 -17.46
C ALA A 408 11.73 8.67 -17.63
N GLY A 409 12.90 9.06 -17.12
CA GLY A 409 13.46 10.41 -17.27
C GLY A 409 12.89 11.45 -16.29
N PHE A 410 12.21 11.03 -15.23
CA PHE A 410 11.69 11.94 -14.18
C PHE A 410 12.68 12.17 -13.05
N GLN A 411 12.45 13.22 -12.25
CA GLN A 411 13.06 13.41 -10.95
C GLN A 411 12.14 12.86 -9.86
N PRO A 412 12.46 11.71 -9.23
CA PRO A 412 11.68 11.24 -8.09
C PRO A 412 11.97 12.07 -6.84
N SER A 413 10.93 12.26 -6.03
CA SER A 413 10.99 12.76 -4.65
C SER A 413 9.99 12.00 -3.77
N PHE A 414 10.26 11.87 -2.48
CA PHE A 414 9.51 11.01 -1.57
C PHE A 414 9.05 11.74 -0.31
N GLY A 415 7.74 11.84 -0.10
CA GLY A 415 7.15 12.29 1.17
C GLY A 415 6.90 11.08 2.07
N VAL A 416 7.77 10.84 3.05
CA VAL A 416 7.69 9.65 3.90
C VAL A 416 7.03 10.02 5.23
N GLY A 417 5.86 9.46 5.51
CA GLY A 417 5.04 9.81 6.67
C GLY A 417 5.14 8.82 7.83
N THR A 418 4.07 8.05 8.04
CA THR A 418 3.88 7.14 9.20
C THR A 418 5.03 6.15 9.41
N PHE A 419 5.69 5.70 8.34
CA PHE A 419 6.88 4.84 8.43
C PHE A 419 8.03 5.49 9.23
N LEU A 420 8.11 6.82 9.27
CA LEU A 420 9.08 7.53 10.10
C LEU A 420 8.53 7.80 11.50
N THR A 421 7.33 8.36 11.61
CA THR A 421 6.82 8.95 12.86
C THR A 421 5.99 8.01 13.75
N ASN A 422 5.74 6.78 13.31
CA ASN A 422 4.97 5.80 14.06
C ASN A 422 5.39 4.36 13.71
N ASP A 423 6.69 4.06 13.86
CA ASP A 423 7.25 2.74 13.59
C ASP A 423 7.86 2.14 14.88
N PHE A 424 6.99 1.54 15.69
CA PHE A 424 7.28 0.99 16.99
C PHE A 424 7.06 -0.52 17.05
N VAL A 425 7.70 -1.15 18.02
CA VAL A 425 7.47 -2.53 18.42
C VAL A 425 6.89 -2.57 19.83
N ARG A 426 6.08 -3.57 20.10
CA ARG A 426 5.56 -3.92 21.42
C ARG A 426 6.67 -4.50 22.27
N GLU A 427 6.89 -3.99 23.48
CA GLU A 427 7.95 -4.51 24.35
C GLU A 427 7.65 -5.93 24.79
N SER A 428 6.38 -6.22 25.08
CA SER A 428 5.95 -7.53 25.59
C SER A 428 6.07 -8.66 24.56
N THR A 429 5.91 -8.36 23.27
CA THR A 429 5.84 -9.40 22.21
C THR A 429 6.93 -9.29 21.15
N GLY A 430 7.65 -8.17 21.09
CA GLY A 430 8.59 -7.87 20.00
C GLY A 430 7.93 -7.64 18.63
N ARG A 431 6.60 -7.71 18.55
CA ARG A 431 5.83 -7.52 17.31
C ARG A 431 5.57 -6.05 17.04
N LYS A 432 5.21 -5.71 15.80
CA LYS A 432 4.89 -4.32 15.43
C LYS A 432 3.70 -3.77 16.24
N SER A 433 3.86 -2.58 16.82
CA SER A 433 2.74 -1.80 17.36
C SER A 433 2.14 -0.98 16.21
N ILE A 434 0.98 -1.44 15.73
CA ILE A 434 0.34 -0.90 14.53
C ILE A 434 -0.15 0.54 14.77
N PRO A 435 0.11 1.48 13.85
CA PRO A 435 -0.43 2.85 13.92
C PRO A 435 -1.95 2.90 13.77
N LEU A 436 -2.60 3.85 14.44
CA LEU A 436 -4.02 4.12 14.26
C LEU A 436 -4.29 4.64 12.83
N ASN A 437 -5.18 3.97 12.09
CA ASN A 437 -5.53 4.38 10.72
C ASN A 437 -6.72 5.32 10.71
N ILE A 438 -6.45 6.60 10.92
CA ILE A 438 -7.45 7.67 11.03
C ILE A 438 -7.29 8.72 9.93
N VAL A 439 -8.44 9.28 9.51
CA VAL A 439 -8.52 10.36 8.53
C VAL A 439 -9.59 11.37 8.92
N ILE A 440 -9.38 12.63 8.57
CA ILE A 440 -10.43 13.66 8.52
C ILE A 440 -10.52 14.10 7.07
N LYS A 441 -11.74 14.16 6.53
CA LYS A 441 -11.96 14.52 5.13
C LYS A 441 -13.10 15.52 5.01
N ILE A 442 -12.96 16.49 4.10
CA ILE A 442 -14.07 17.37 3.72
C ILE A 442 -15.21 16.50 3.18
N SER A 443 -16.39 16.67 3.76
CA SER A 443 -17.60 15.91 3.44
C SER A 443 -18.63 16.76 2.72
N LYS A 444 -18.66 18.08 2.98
CA LYS A 444 -19.48 19.06 2.24
C LYS A 444 -18.77 20.39 2.07
N ALA A 445 -19.11 21.11 1.01
CA ALA A 445 -18.77 22.53 0.81
C ALA A 445 -19.94 23.26 0.17
N ALA A 446 -20.25 24.47 0.65
CA ALA A 446 -21.41 25.27 0.22
C ALA A 446 -22.73 24.44 0.20
N GLY A 447 -22.91 23.59 1.23
CA GLY A 447 -24.07 22.70 1.36
C GLY A 447 -24.09 21.47 0.44
N ARG A 448 -23.14 21.31 -0.50
CA ARG A 448 -23.09 20.16 -1.43
C ARG A 448 -22.09 19.10 -0.97
N PRO A 449 -22.33 17.80 -1.24
CA PRO A 449 -21.39 16.74 -0.92
C PRO A 449 -20.05 16.90 -1.66
N ALA A 450 -18.96 16.85 -0.90
CA ALA A 450 -17.61 16.79 -1.44
C ALA A 450 -17.22 15.31 -1.65
N VAL A 451 -16.74 14.97 -2.84
CA VAL A 451 -16.43 13.59 -3.21
C VAL A 451 -15.03 13.46 -3.83
N LYS A 452 -14.40 12.29 -3.65
CA LYS A 452 -13.16 11.87 -4.29
C LYS A 452 -13.39 10.55 -5.01
N ILE A 453 -12.93 10.42 -6.26
CA ILE A 453 -12.96 9.17 -7.03
C ILE A 453 -11.63 8.40 -6.87
N SER A 454 -10.47 9.08 -6.92
CA SER A 454 -9.14 8.41 -6.94
C SER A 454 -8.88 7.59 -8.21
N ASP A 455 -7.67 7.04 -8.34
CA ASP A 455 -7.34 6.06 -9.39
C ASP A 455 -7.67 4.61 -9.01
N ASN A 456 -8.27 4.38 -7.83
CA ASN A 456 -8.67 3.06 -7.34
C ASN A 456 -10.11 3.05 -6.82
N ILE A 457 -10.89 2.05 -7.25
CA ILE A 457 -12.26 1.80 -6.80
C ILE A 457 -12.37 1.80 -5.26
N GLY A 458 -11.44 1.14 -4.56
CA GLY A 458 -11.46 1.01 -3.10
C GLY A 458 -11.15 2.30 -2.33
N LYS A 459 -10.79 3.40 -3.02
CA LYS A 459 -10.43 4.68 -2.41
C LYS A 459 -11.43 5.82 -2.74
N ASN A 460 -12.59 5.51 -3.35
CA ASN A 460 -13.68 6.48 -3.47
C ASN A 460 -14.07 7.01 -2.06
N THR A 461 -14.39 8.29 -1.94
CA THR A 461 -14.83 8.88 -0.66
C THR A 461 -15.93 9.89 -0.90
N GLY A 462 -16.88 9.97 0.02
CA GLY A 462 -17.99 10.93 0.03
C GLY A 462 -19.33 10.21 -0.14
N ASP A 463 -20.39 10.98 -0.35
CA ASP A 463 -21.72 10.44 -0.59
C ASP A 463 -21.75 9.51 -1.82
N SER A 464 -22.29 8.30 -1.65
CA SER A 464 -22.21 7.25 -2.68
C SER A 464 -23.03 7.59 -3.92
N ALA A 465 -24.18 8.25 -3.75
CA ALA A 465 -25.00 8.70 -4.88
C ALA A 465 -24.27 9.79 -5.68
N THR A 466 -23.66 10.74 -4.99
CA THR A 466 -22.86 11.80 -5.61
C THR A 466 -21.62 11.23 -6.31
N VAL A 467 -20.93 10.24 -5.72
CA VAL A 467 -19.80 9.55 -6.39
C VAL A 467 -20.28 8.88 -7.70
N ALA A 468 -21.41 8.18 -7.67
CA ALA A 468 -21.97 7.53 -8.87
C ALA A 468 -22.37 8.56 -9.95
N GLU A 469 -22.96 9.69 -9.53
CA GLU A 469 -23.31 10.80 -10.42
C GLU A 469 -22.07 11.41 -11.09
N VAL A 470 -21.06 11.76 -10.29
CA VAL A 470 -19.82 12.37 -10.80
C VAL A 470 -19.07 11.42 -11.73
N LYS A 471 -19.01 10.12 -11.42
CA LYS A 471 -18.44 9.12 -12.34
C LYS A 471 -19.15 9.10 -13.70
N ARG A 472 -20.49 9.23 -13.71
CA ARG A 472 -21.29 9.30 -14.93
C ARG A 472 -21.01 10.56 -15.73
N ARG A 473 -20.97 11.72 -15.07
CA ARG A 473 -20.65 13.04 -15.66
C ARG A 473 -19.26 13.04 -16.30
N LEU A 474 -18.28 12.45 -15.64
CA LEU A 474 -16.89 12.42 -16.10
C LEU A 474 -16.57 11.30 -17.09
N GLY A 475 -17.54 10.43 -17.41
CA GLY A 475 -17.31 9.26 -18.28
C GLY A 475 -16.25 8.28 -17.73
N TYR A 476 -16.15 8.16 -16.40
CA TYR A 476 -15.11 7.36 -15.77
C TYR A 476 -15.30 5.86 -16.06
N THR A 477 -14.24 5.18 -16.50
CA THR A 477 -14.24 3.73 -16.78
C THR A 477 -13.43 3.00 -15.71
N GLU A 478 -14.01 1.98 -15.08
CA GLU A 478 -13.46 1.28 -13.90
C GLU A 478 -12.14 0.55 -14.19
N LYS A 479 -11.17 0.64 -13.27
CA LYS A 479 -9.94 -0.17 -13.25
C LYS A 479 -9.70 -0.75 -11.85
N GLU A 480 -9.46 -2.05 -11.77
CA GLU A 480 -9.14 -2.73 -10.51
C GLU A 480 -7.63 -2.69 -10.20
N TRP A 481 -7.27 -2.51 -8.93
CA TRP A 481 -5.90 -2.70 -8.43
C TRP A 481 -5.90 -3.44 -7.09
N LYS A 482 -5.32 -4.64 -7.06
CA LYS A 482 -5.35 -5.58 -5.91
C LYS A 482 -4.50 -5.16 -4.71
N GLY A 483 -3.62 -4.15 -4.80
CA GLY A 483 -2.78 -3.67 -3.68
C GLY A 483 -3.45 -2.62 -2.78
N GLY A 484 -4.74 -2.32 -3.00
CA GLY A 484 -5.44 -1.11 -2.53
C GLY A 484 -5.76 -1.02 -1.04
N ASN A 485 -5.54 -2.07 -0.25
CA ASN A 485 -5.98 -2.08 1.14
C ASN A 485 -4.97 -1.38 2.06
N GLU A 486 -5.24 -0.12 2.37
CA GLU A 486 -4.44 0.69 3.30
C GLU A 486 -4.42 0.09 4.72
N LYS A 487 -5.34 -0.83 5.07
CA LYS A 487 -5.41 -1.48 6.38
C LYS A 487 -4.28 -2.50 6.62
N THR A 488 -3.78 -3.17 5.59
CA THR A 488 -2.73 -4.21 5.72
C THR A 488 -1.33 -3.69 5.35
N ARG A 489 -1.24 -2.46 4.82
CA ARG A 489 0.01 -1.92 4.25
C ARG A 489 1.03 -1.44 5.28
N TRP A 490 0.59 -1.24 6.52
CA TRP A 490 1.46 -0.92 7.65
C TRP A 490 1.90 -2.18 8.43
N GLY A 491 1.65 -3.36 7.86
CA GLY A 491 1.93 -4.67 8.43
C GLY A 491 0.70 -5.32 9.05
N ALA A 492 0.72 -6.64 9.17
CA ALA A 492 -0.29 -7.44 9.86
C ALA A 492 0.23 -7.88 11.24
N GLU A 493 -0.68 -8.28 12.14
CA GLU A 493 -0.28 -8.99 13.36
C GLU A 493 0.48 -10.26 12.97
N GLY A 494 1.79 -10.26 13.17
CA GLY A 494 2.67 -11.38 12.78
C GLY A 494 3.93 -10.95 12.02
N ASP A 495 3.97 -9.75 11.44
CA ASP A 495 5.16 -9.30 10.71
C ASP A 495 6.35 -9.08 11.65
N ALA A 496 7.49 -9.70 11.32
CA ALA A 496 8.76 -9.47 12.02
C ALA A 496 9.20 -8.01 11.85
N ALA A 497 9.67 -7.40 12.94
CA ALA A 497 10.31 -6.09 12.86
C ALA A 497 11.52 -6.17 11.92
N THR A 498 11.67 -5.22 11.00
CA THR A 498 12.88 -5.10 10.18
C THR A 498 14.05 -4.76 11.10
N ASP A 499 14.79 -5.77 11.51
CA ASP A 499 15.96 -5.65 12.37
C ASP A 499 17.14 -5.17 11.53
N ALA A 500 17.57 -3.92 11.73
CA ALA A 500 18.62 -3.26 10.96
C ALA A 500 20.04 -3.64 11.43
N THR A 501 20.20 -4.79 12.10
CA THR A 501 21.46 -5.15 12.77
C THR A 501 22.35 -6.16 12.02
N ASN A 502 21.96 -6.65 10.83
CA ASN A 502 22.82 -7.51 10.02
C ASN A 502 22.82 -7.15 8.53
N TYR A 503 23.49 -6.05 8.18
CA TYR A 503 23.93 -5.81 6.80
C TYR A 503 25.40 -5.39 6.78
N ASN A 504 26.29 -6.39 6.86
CA ASN A 504 27.70 -6.20 6.55
C ASN A 504 27.98 -6.69 5.12
N ASN A 505 28.14 -5.70 4.23
CA ASN A 505 29.10 -5.63 3.13
C ASN A 505 29.54 -6.94 2.43
N THR A 506 29.03 -7.20 1.23
CA THR A 506 29.85 -7.74 0.12
C THR A 506 29.27 -7.28 -1.23
N TYR A 507 29.73 -6.14 -1.73
CA TYR A 507 29.66 -5.82 -3.15
C TYR A 507 30.83 -6.51 -3.86
N SER A 508 30.54 -7.49 -4.71
CA SER A 508 31.39 -7.81 -5.87
C SER A 508 30.49 -8.04 -7.07
N GLY A 509 30.71 -7.25 -8.12
CA GLY A 509 29.86 -7.20 -9.30
C GLY A 509 29.83 -8.50 -10.10
N ASN A 510 28.75 -8.65 -10.89
CA ASN A 510 28.84 -9.14 -12.25
C ASN A 510 27.57 -8.76 -13.03
N GLY A 511 27.78 -8.40 -14.29
CA GLY A 511 26.84 -7.70 -15.15
C GLY A 511 25.63 -8.54 -15.60
N TYR A 512 24.52 -7.84 -15.82
CA TYR A 512 23.33 -8.40 -16.44
C TYR A 512 23.42 -8.27 -17.96
N GLY A 513 23.50 -9.42 -18.63
CA GLY A 513 23.31 -9.55 -20.07
C GLY A 513 21.85 -9.29 -20.45
N GLN A 514 21.68 -8.38 -21.41
CA GLN A 514 20.45 -8.06 -22.12
C GLN A 514 19.86 -9.29 -22.84
N SER A 515 18.53 -9.44 -22.80
CA SER A 515 17.82 -9.97 -23.97
C SER A 515 16.47 -9.25 -24.13
N ASN A 516 16.33 -8.66 -25.32
CA ASN A 516 15.23 -7.80 -25.79
C ASN A 516 14.31 -8.66 -26.68
N PRO A 517 13.00 -8.78 -26.43
CA PRO A 517 12.14 -9.67 -27.20
C PRO A 517 11.29 -8.90 -28.22
N TYR A 518 11.89 -8.42 -29.31
CA TYR A 518 11.16 -8.13 -30.55
C TYR A 518 12.11 -8.22 -31.75
N GLY A 519 11.93 -9.28 -32.55
CA GLY A 519 12.61 -9.50 -33.82
C GLY A 519 12.04 -10.74 -34.48
N GLY A 520 11.09 -10.54 -35.40
CA GLY A 520 10.42 -11.61 -36.11
C GLY A 520 11.08 -11.98 -37.44
N GLN A 521 10.54 -13.06 -38.00
CA GLN A 521 10.42 -13.39 -39.44
C GLN A 521 11.52 -14.27 -40.09
N GLY A 522 11.10 -15.41 -40.65
CA GLY A 522 11.87 -16.17 -41.65
C GLY A 522 11.58 -17.68 -41.68
N ASN A 523 11.03 -18.17 -42.80
CA ASN A 523 10.48 -19.50 -43.08
C ASN A 523 11.49 -20.46 -43.77
N TYR A 524 11.03 -21.69 -44.12
CA TYR A 524 11.63 -22.80 -44.92
C TYR A 524 12.45 -23.83 -44.12
N GLY A 525 12.28 -25.16 -44.18
CA GLY A 525 11.44 -26.09 -44.95
C GLY A 525 12.17 -27.44 -45.12
N GLN A 526 11.46 -28.58 -44.93
CA GLN A 526 11.79 -30.00 -45.31
C GLN A 526 13.07 -30.64 -44.70
N GLN A 527 13.22 -31.96 -44.47
CA GLN A 527 12.59 -33.19 -44.96
C GLN A 527 12.92 -34.40 -44.03
N ALA A 528 12.14 -35.48 -44.20
CA ALA A 528 12.11 -36.88 -43.69
C ALA A 528 13.43 -37.54 -43.17
N GLU A 529 13.44 -38.65 -42.39
CA GLU A 529 13.00 -40.00 -42.81
C GLU A 529 13.23 -41.15 -41.76
N TYR A 530 12.33 -42.17 -41.75
CA TYR A 530 12.29 -43.59 -41.27
C TYR A 530 13.06 -44.13 -40.01
N GLY A 531 12.58 -45.13 -39.24
CA GLY A 531 11.55 -46.15 -39.51
C GLY A 531 11.22 -47.17 -38.38
N HIS A 532 10.62 -48.29 -38.82
CA HIS A 532 9.76 -49.34 -38.24
C HIS A 532 10.14 -50.14 -36.97
N GLN A 533 9.13 -50.32 -36.09
CA GLN A 533 8.33 -51.53 -35.74
C GLN A 533 8.95 -52.96 -35.62
N THR A 534 8.71 -53.61 -34.47
CA THR A 534 8.29 -55.03 -34.20
C THR A 534 8.05 -55.14 -32.67
N GLY A 535 7.18 -55.94 -32.03
CA GLY A 535 6.20 -56.96 -32.40
C GLY A 535 6.04 -57.99 -31.26
N TYR A 536 4.84 -58.03 -30.64
CA TYR A 536 4.12 -59.15 -29.97
C TYR A 536 4.55 -59.80 -28.64
N GLY A 537 3.55 -59.98 -27.75
CA GLY A 537 3.41 -61.16 -26.89
C GLY A 537 2.72 -60.98 -25.51
N THR A 538 1.42 -61.26 -25.42
CA THR A 538 0.71 -61.72 -24.18
C THR A 538 0.24 -63.16 -24.43
N PRO A 539 0.11 -64.05 -23.42
CA PRO A 539 -1.18 -64.19 -22.71
C PRO A 539 -1.16 -64.75 -21.25
N ASP A 540 -2.18 -64.34 -20.49
CA ASP A 540 -3.07 -65.05 -19.53
C ASP A 540 -2.60 -66.25 -18.65
N GLY A 541 -3.05 -66.29 -17.38
CA GLY A 541 -2.90 -67.47 -16.51
C GLY A 541 -3.21 -67.25 -15.01
N ARG A 542 -4.24 -67.96 -14.52
CA ARG A 542 -4.85 -67.93 -13.18
C ARG A 542 -4.12 -68.76 -12.08
N THR A 543 -4.46 -68.41 -10.83
CA THR A 543 -4.58 -69.20 -9.57
C THR A 543 -3.36 -69.55 -8.68
N SER A 544 -3.44 -69.01 -7.44
CA SER A 544 -3.30 -69.68 -6.13
C SER A 544 -1.94 -70.21 -5.64
N PHE A 545 -1.41 -69.64 -4.54
CA PHE A 545 -1.28 -70.26 -3.20
C PHE A 545 -0.49 -69.31 -2.24
N GLU A 546 -0.98 -69.23 -1.01
CA GLU A 546 -0.51 -68.54 0.22
C GLU A 546 0.82 -69.14 0.81
N PRO A 547 1.25 -68.84 2.06
CA PRO A 547 1.60 -67.56 2.72
C PRO A 547 2.97 -67.70 3.48
N ASP A 548 3.15 -66.92 4.57
CA ASP A 548 4.26 -66.82 5.53
C ASP A 548 5.22 -65.67 5.21
N VAL A 549 5.22 -64.56 5.97
CA VAL A 549 5.44 -64.55 7.42
C VAL A 549 4.44 -63.65 8.15
N GLU A 550 3.78 -64.25 9.14
CA GLU A 550 2.94 -63.61 10.15
C GLU A 550 3.72 -62.59 11.02
N MET A 551 3.05 -61.49 11.36
CA MET A 551 3.01 -60.97 12.73
C MET A 551 1.55 -60.60 13.03
N GLN A 552 0.97 -61.30 13.99
CA GLN A 552 -0.44 -61.26 14.40
C GLN A 552 -0.91 -59.92 14.98
N PRO A 553 -2.23 -59.65 14.94
CA PRO A 553 -2.84 -58.49 15.56
C PRO A 553 -3.14 -58.76 17.04
N LEU A 554 -2.61 -57.95 17.95
CA LEU A 554 -3.08 -57.95 19.34
C LEU A 554 -4.35 -57.13 19.44
N ASN A 555 -5.48 -57.82 19.37
CA ASN A 555 -6.75 -57.34 19.89
C ASN A 555 -6.79 -57.69 21.38
N SER A 556 -6.61 -56.71 22.26
CA SER A 556 -6.84 -56.86 23.70
C SER A 556 -7.87 -55.84 24.15
N ALA A 557 -9.09 -56.32 24.36
CA ALA A 557 -10.06 -55.67 25.23
C ALA A 557 -9.67 -55.95 26.70
N ALA A 558 -9.25 -54.92 27.43
CA ALA A 558 -9.45 -54.75 28.88
C ALA A 558 -8.67 -53.49 29.37
N ASN A 559 -9.40 -52.57 29.99
CA ASN A 559 -8.97 -51.45 30.84
C ASN A 559 -7.47 -51.17 31.01
N GLY A 560 -7.00 -50.02 30.53
CA GLY A 560 -5.70 -49.46 30.90
C GLY A 560 -5.30 -48.22 30.08
N HIS A 561 -5.17 -47.09 30.76
CA HIS A 561 -4.80 -45.76 30.26
C HIS A 561 -3.53 -45.74 29.38
N GLY A 562 -3.65 -45.38 28.10
CA GLY A 562 -2.55 -45.05 27.18
C GLY A 562 -2.81 -43.71 26.46
N PRO A 563 -1.77 -42.94 26.06
CA PRO A 563 -1.92 -41.53 25.67
C PRO A 563 -2.62 -41.36 24.30
N PRO A 564 -3.36 -40.25 24.08
CA PRO A 564 -4.46 -40.19 23.11
C PRO A 564 -4.10 -40.06 21.61
N THR A 565 -2.85 -40.25 21.18
CA THR A 565 -2.35 -39.54 19.97
C THR A 565 -2.43 -40.27 18.62
N THR A 566 -2.56 -41.60 18.57
CA THR A 566 -2.45 -42.37 17.29
C THR A 566 -3.79 -42.59 16.56
N ARG A 567 -4.90 -42.70 17.30
CA ARG A 567 -6.23 -42.94 16.72
C ARG A 567 -6.84 -41.69 16.07
N ASP A 568 -6.48 -40.51 16.57
CA ASP A 568 -6.93 -39.22 16.05
C ASP A 568 -6.18 -38.82 14.77
N SER A 569 -4.91 -39.22 14.64
CA SER A 569 -4.10 -38.96 13.43
C SER A 569 -4.70 -39.61 12.17
N HIS A 570 -5.07 -40.90 12.25
CA HIS A 570 -5.69 -41.59 11.11
C HIS A 570 -7.03 -40.98 10.67
N ARG A 571 -7.83 -40.48 11.63
CA ARG A 571 -9.11 -39.82 11.35
C ARG A 571 -8.93 -38.48 10.65
N ILE A 572 -7.94 -37.68 11.07
CA ILE A 572 -7.58 -36.41 10.43
C ILE A 572 -7.18 -36.63 8.96
N LEU A 573 -6.40 -37.68 8.68
CA LEU A 573 -6.00 -38.00 7.31
C LEU A 573 -7.17 -38.46 6.43
N GLU A 574 -8.07 -39.26 6.98
CA GLU A 574 -9.30 -39.67 6.30
C GLU A 574 -10.20 -38.46 5.97
N ASP A 575 -10.37 -37.55 6.93
CA ASP A 575 -11.12 -36.31 6.75
C ASP A 575 -10.45 -35.38 5.71
N CYS A 576 -9.12 -35.25 5.72
CA CYS A 576 -8.38 -34.49 4.70
C CYS A 576 -8.59 -35.05 3.29
N MET A 577 -8.54 -36.38 3.12
CA MET A 577 -8.79 -37.03 1.83
C MET A 577 -10.24 -36.87 1.36
N ALA A 578 -11.21 -36.77 2.29
CA ALA A 578 -12.61 -36.55 1.96
C ALA A 578 -12.85 -35.11 1.46
N VAL A 579 -12.20 -34.12 2.07
CA VAL A 579 -12.31 -32.72 1.61
C VAL A 579 -11.55 -32.52 0.29
N ASP A 580 -10.38 -33.16 0.09
CA ASP A 580 -9.64 -33.07 -1.17
C ASP A 580 -10.48 -33.57 -2.37
N ARG A 581 -11.17 -34.70 -2.20
CA ARG A 581 -12.13 -35.21 -3.20
C ARG A 581 -13.31 -34.27 -3.44
N ALA A 582 -13.78 -33.57 -2.41
CA ALA A 582 -14.85 -32.58 -2.55
C ALA A 582 -14.39 -31.34 -3.33
N ILE A 583 -13.13 -30.93 -3.18
CA ILE A 583 -12.55 -29.83 -3.95
C ILE A 583 -12.41 -30.22 -5.43
N ASP A 584 -12.00 -31.45 -5.74
CA ASP A 584 -11.93 -31.92 -7.14
C ASP A 584 -13.31 -31.90 -7.82
N GLU A 585 -14.36 -32.28 -7.08
CA GLU A 585 -15.74 -32.22 -7.58
C GLU A 585 -16.22 -30.78 -7.76
N LEU A 586 -15.84 -29.88 -6.87
CA LEU A 586 -16.12 -28.45 -6.99
C LEU A 586 -15.47 -27.85 -8.24
N GLU A 587 -14.20 -28.19 -8.52
CA GLU A 587 -13.50 -27.71 -9.72
C GLU A 587 -14.22 -28.15 -11.02
N ARG A 588 -14.81 -29.37 -11.04
CA ARG A 588 -15.65 -29.80 -12.16
C ARG A 588 -16.92 -28.95 -12.29
N ARG A 589 -17.58 -28.64 -11.18
CA ARG A 589 -18.79 -27.80 -11.15
C ARG A 589 -18.51 -26.36 -11.58
N LEU A 590 -17.35 -25.81 -11.24
CA LEU A 590 -16.92 -24.48 -11.71
C LEU A 590 -16.76 -24.42 -13.25
N ASN A 591 -16.23 -25.49 -13.84
CA ASN A 591 -16.15 -25.61 -15.29
C ASN A 591 -17.54 -25.70 -15.94
N GLU A 592 -18.47 -26.42 -15.31
CA GLU A 592 -19.86 -26.48 -15.77
C GLU A 592 -20.59 -25.14 -15.63
N LEU A 593 -20.41 -24.44 -14.52
CA LEU A 593 -20.94 -23.09 -14.32
C LEU A 593 -20.47 -22.13 -15.41
N THR A 594 -19.18 -22.15 -15.73
CA THR A 594 -18.61 -21.31 -16.80
C THR A 594 -19.29 -21.59 -18.15
N ARG A 595 -19.60 -22.86 -18.44
CA ARG A 595 -20.34 -23.25 -19.66
C ARG A 595 -21.78 -22.72 -19.64
N ILE A 596 -22.48 -22.85 -18.52
CA ILE A 596 -23.86 -22.38 -18.34
C ILE A 596 -23.92 -20.84 -18.47
N GLN A 597 -23.01 -20.13 -17.80
CA GLN A 597 -22.87 -18.68 -17.85
C GLN A 597 -22.62 -18.17 -19.28
N ARG A 598 -21.69 -18.80 -20.02
CA ARG A 598 -21.49 -18.49 -21.44
C ARG A 598 -22.75 -18.76 -22.29
N GLY A 599 -23.50 -19.81 -21.98
CA GLY A 599 -24.80 -20.10 -22.59
C GLY A 599 -25.84 -19.00 -22.35
N PHE A 600 -25.87 -18.45 -21.13
CA PHE A 600 -26.74 -17.34 -20.74
C PHE A 600 -26.35 -16.05 -21.45
N VAL A 601 -25.05 -15.70 -21.47
CA VAL A 601 -24.53 -14.54 -22.20
C VAL A 601 -24.82 -14.67 -23.69
N SER A 602 -24.58 -15.83 -24.29
CA SER A 602 -24.83 -16.03 -25.73
C SER A 602 -26.31 -16.09 -26.12
N GLY A 603 -27.24 -16.19 -25.16
CA GLY A 603 -28.68 -16.26 -25.41
C GLY A 603 -29.15 -17.63 -25.92
N ASN A 604 -28.36 -18.68 -25.70
CA ASN A 604 -28.62 -20.06 -26.19
C ASN A 604 -29.65 -20.85 -25.36
N GLY A 605 -30.68 -20.17 -24.83
CA GLY A 605 -31.77 -20.80 -24.08
C GLY A 605 -31.46 -21.14 -22.61
N THR A 606 -30.27 -20.81 -22.10
CA THR A 606 -29.97 -20.90 -20.67
C THR A 606 -30.73 -19.84 -19.89
N THR A 607 -31.40 -20.25 -18.81
CA THR A 607 -32.19 -19.34 -17.96
C THR A 607 -31.39 -18.86 -16.75
N THR A 608 -31.74 -17.69 -16.20
CA THR A 608 -31.15 -17.18 -14.94
C THR A 608 -31.27 -18.20 -13.82
N ALA A 609 -32.40 -18.90 -13.72
CA ALA A 609 -32.62 -19.95 -12.72
C ALA A 609 -31.62 -21.11 -12.79
N GLN A 610 -31.11 -21.46 -13.98
CA GLN A 610 -30.08 -22.51 -14.14
C GLN A 610 -28.70 -22.02 -13.69
N VAL A 611 -28.37 -20.75 -13.95
CA VAL A 611 -27.14 -20.11 -13.44
C VAL A 611 -27.20 -20.03 -11.91
N ASP A 612 -28.33 -19.57 -11.38
CA ASP A 612 -28.55 -19.39 -9.94
C ASP A 612 -28.53 -20.72 -9.19
N SER A 613 -29.16 -21.78 -9.74
CA SER A 613 -29.14 -23.11 -9.12
C SER A 613 -27.72 -23.66 -9.02
N MET A 614 -26.92 -23.53 -10.09
CA MET A 614 -25.54 -24.00 -10.08
C MET A 614 -24.66 -23.18 -9.13
N GLY A 615 -24.82 -21.85 -9.12
CA GLY A 615 -24.14 -20.96 -8.16
C GLY A 615 -24.49 -21.30 -6.71
N ALA A 616 -25.77 -21.58 -6.42
CA ALA A 616 -26.23 -21.96 -5.08
C ALA A 616 -25.67 -23.32 -4.62
N GLU A 617 -25.59 -24.31 -5.52
CA GLU A 617 -24.97 -25.63 -5.23
C GLU A 617 -23.47 -25.52 -4.94
N ILE A 618 -22.77 -24.69 -5.73
CA ILE A 618 -21.34 -24.39 -5.55
C ILE A 618 -21.12 -23.70 -4.19
N MET A 619 -21.95 -22.70 -3.86
CA MET A 619 -21.90 -22.02 -2.57
C MET A 619 -22.20 -22.94 -1.39
N GLY A 620 -23.18 -23.83 -1.53
CA GLY A 620 -23.46 -24.86 -0.53
C GLY A 620 -22.27 -25.78 -0.30
N SER A 621 -21.57 -26.15 -1.37
CA SER A 621 -20.35 -26.95 -1.32
C SER A 621 -19.21 -26.21 -0.62
N TYR A 622 -18.99 -24.92 -0.92
CA TYR A 622 -18.00 -24.09 -0.21
C TYR A 622 -18.30 -23.99 1.28
N ARG A 623 -19.54 -23.71 1.68
CA ARG A 623 -19.92 -23.66 3.10
C ARG A 623 -19.61 -24.98 3.80
N ALA A 624 -20.01 -26.10 3.21
CA ALA A 624 -19.77 -27.44 3.77
C ALA A 624 -18.27 -27.76 3.90
N MET A 625 -17.46 -27.39 2.91
CA MET A 625 -16.00 -27.58 2.95
C MET A 625 -15.34 -26.67 3.99
N THR A 626 -15.70 -25.39 4.05
CA THR A 626 -15.17 -24.45 5.05
C THR A 626 -15.48 -24.96 6.47
N THR A 627 -16.69 -25.44 6.75
CA THR A 627 -17.03 -26.05 8.04
C THR A 627 -16.18 -27.29 8.34
N ARG A 628 -15.98 -28.17 7.36
CA ARG A 628 -15.15 -29.38 7.52
C ARG A 628 -13.68 -29.03 7.75
N VAL A 629 -13.11 -28.10 6.99
CA VAL A 629 -11.73 -27.62 7.16
C VAL A 629 -11.54 -27.00 8.55
N LYS A 630 -12.48 -26.17 9.01
CA LYS A 630 -12.47 -25.62 10.38
C LYS A 630 -12.51 -26.72 11.44
N LYS A 631 -13.33 -27.77 11.24
CA LYS A 631 -13.40 -28.92 12.15
C LYS A 631 -12.10 -29.72 12.16
N ILE A 632 -11.48 -29.97 11.01
CA ILE A 632 -10.19 -30.64 10.91
C ILE A 632 -9.12 -29.84 11.65
N LYS A 633 -9.02 -28.53 11.40
CA LYS A 633 -8.05 -27.65 12.06
C LYS A 633 -8.24 -27.53 13.57
N SER A 634 -9.47 -27.64 14.06
CA SER A 634 -9.76 -27.63 15.50
C SER A 634 -9.60 -29.00 16.18
N THR A 635 -9.33 -30.07 15.43
CA THR A 635 -9.13 -31.40 16.00
C THR A 635 -7.74 -31.50 16.66
N PRO A 636 -7.64 -31.98 17.91
CA PRO A 636 -6.36 -32.19 18.58
C PRO A 636 -5.41 -33.06 17.73
N GLY A 637 -4.21 -32.56 17.46
CA GLY A 637 -3.22 -33.24 16.62
C GLY A 637 -3.26 -32.91 15.12
N ALA A 638 -4.14 -32.02 14.67
CA ALA A 638 -4.13 -31.51 13.29
C ALA A 638 -2.88 -30.69 12.97
N ALA A 639 -2.34 -30.00 13.97
CA ALA A 639 -1.11 -29.22 13.85
C ALA A 639 0.16 -30.09 14.03
N ASN A 640 0.04 -31.39 14.36
CA ASN A 640 1.21 -32.25 14.54
C ASN A 640 2.05 -32.33 13.25
N PRO A 641 3.38 -32.45 13.34
CA PRO A 641 4.27 -32.53 12.19
C PRO A 641 3.92 -33.59 11.13
N GLN A 642 3.24 -34.66 11.53
CA GLN A 642 2.79 -35.72 10.63
C GLN A 642 1.58 -35.32 9.78
N ASN A 643 0.68 -34.46 10.28
CA ASN A 643 -0.61 -34.14 9.66
C ASN A 643 -0.66 -32.70 9.10
N ALA A 644 0.10 -31.78 9.68
CA ALA A 644 0.13 -30.36 9.31
C ALA A 644 0.35 -30.10 7.81
N PRO A 645 1.25 -30.82 7.10
CA PRO A 645 1.45 -30.60 5.66
C PRO A 645 0.21 -30.91 4.82
N GLN A 646 -0.54 -31.97 5.17
CA GLN A 646 -1.76 -32.35 4.44
C GLN A 646 -2.93 -31.40 4.75
N VAL A 647 -3.05 -30.95 6.00
CA VAL A 647 -4.03 -29.92 6.40
C VAL A 647 -3.74 -28.57 5.73
N GLY A 648 -2.47 -28.16 5.65
CA GLY A 648 -2.07 -26.92 4.97
C GLY A 648 -2.23 -26.99 3.46
N ARG A 649 -2.01 -28.15 2.83
CA ARG A 649 -2.29 -28.36 1.39
C ARG A 649 -3.77 -28.19 1.09
N LEU A 650 -4.64 -28.74 1.93
CA LEU A 650 -6.10 -28.66 1.77
C LEU A 650 -6.59 -27.21 1.80
N ASP A 651 -6.07 -26.43 2.74
CA ASP A 651 -6.40 -25.02 2.89
C ASP A 651 -6.04 -24.19 1.64
N ARG A 652 -4.81 -24.35 1.14
CA ARG A 652 -4.35 -23.70 -0.10
C ARG A 652 -5.21 -24.08 -1.30
N LYS A 653 -5.61 -25.34 -1.40
CA LYS A 653 -6.45 -25.84 -2.51
C LYS A 653 -7.87 -25.26 -2.43
N LEU A 654 -8.45 -25.17 -1.23
CA LEU A 654 -9.76 -24.54 -1.02
C LEU A 654 -9.71 -23.04 -1.33
N GLN A 655 -8.69 -22.32 -0.86
CA GLN A 655 -8.48 -20.90 -1.17
C GLN A 655 -8.34 -20.67 -2.68
N LYS A 656 -7.57 -21.51 -3.37
CA LYS A 656 -7.46 -21.47 -4.84
C LYS A 656 -8.82 -21.65 -5.50
N ALA A 657 -9.60 -22.65 -5.08
CA ALA A 657 -10.92 -22.89 -5.64
C ALA A 657 -11.88 -21.70 -5.41
N ILE A 658 -11.86 -21.06 -4.23
CA ILE A 658 -12.66 -19.85 -3.95
C ILE A 658 -12.25 -18.70 -4.86
N ASN A 659 -10.94 -18.48 -5.03
CA ASN A 659 -10.41 -17.44 -5.93
C ASN A 659 -10.81 -17.69 -7.40
N ASP A 660 -10.75 -18.95 -7.84
CA ASP A 660 -11.15 -19.32 -9.20
C ASP A 660 -12.64 -19.01 -9.45
N TYR A 661 -13.51 -19.30 -8.48
CA TYR A 661 -14.94 -18.95 -8.56
C TYR A 661 -15.19 -17.44 -8.56
N GLN A 662 -14.52 -16.67 -7.71
CA GLN A 662 -14.61 -15.20 -7.73
C GLN A 662 -14.20 -14.61 -9.09
N ASN A 663 -13.16 -15.16 -9.71
CA ASN A 663 -12.72 -14.73 -11.04
C ASN A 663 -13.76 -15.07 -12.10
N ILE A 664 -14.37 -16.26 -12.05
CA ILE A 664 -15.44 -16.70 -12.97
C ILE A 664 -16.67 -15.78 -12.83
N GLU A 665 -17.14 -15.52 -11.61
CA GLU A 665 -18.28 -14.63 -11.34
C GLU A 665 -18.03 -13.18 -11.78
N SER A 666 -16.83 -12.65 -11.53
CA SER A 666 -16.44 -11.30 -11.96
C SER A 666 -16.42 -11.16 -13.49
N GLN A 667 -15.88 -12.17 -14.19
CA GLN A 667 -15.90 -12.21 -15.66
C GLN A 667 -17.34 -12.27 -16.18
N PHE A 668 -18.19 -13.12 -15.59
CA PHE A 668 -19.60 -13.22 -15.97
C PHE A 668 -20.35 -11.89 -15.75
N ARG A 669 -20.17 -11.22 -14.60
CA ARG A 669 -20.76 -9.89 -14.32
C ARG A 669 -20.39 -8.88 -15.39
N ARG A 670 -19.12 -8.85 -15.78
CA ARG A 670 -18.62 -7.96 -16.83
C ARG A 670 -19.28 -8.26 -18.17
N GLU A 671 -19.32 -9.52 -18.58
CA GLU A 671 -19.93 -9.93 -19.85
C GLU A 671 -21.44 -9.60 -19.91
N VAL A 672 -22.18 -9.83 -18.82
CA VAL A 672 -23.60 -9.48 -18.70
C VAL A 672 -23.80 -7.97 -18.74
N GLY A 673 -22.99 -7.19 -18.01
CA GLY A 673 -23.05 -5.73 -18.00
C GLY A 673 -22.75 -5.11 -19.37
N GLU A 674 -21.73 -5.60 -20.06
CA GLU A 674 -21.40 -5.16 -21.42
C GLU A 674 -22.53 -5.47 -22.42
N GLN A 675 -23.19 -6.62 -22.28
CA GLN A 675 -24.35 -6.95 -23.10
C GLN A 675 -25.57 -6.10 -22.78
N GLN A 676 -25.82 -5.78 -21.51
CA GLN A 676 -26.89 -4.90 -21.08
C GLN A 676 -26.69 -3.49 -21.65
N ALA A 677 -25.46 -2.97 -21.61
CA ALA A 677 -25.11 -1.68 -22.20
C ALA A 677 -25.30 -1.66 -23.73
N ARG A 678 -24.94 -2.76 -24.42
CA ARG A 678 -25.19 -2.93 -25.87
C ARG A 678 -26.69 -2.93 -26.19
N GLN A 679 -27.51 -3.65 -25.43
CA GLN A 679 -28.97 -3.69 -25.66
C GLN A 679 -29.65 -2.35 -25.33
N TYR A 680 -29.23 -1.67 -24.27
CA TYR A 680 -29.75 -0.35 -23.91
C TYR A 680 -29.48 0.68 -25.02
N ARG A 681 -28.29 0.62 -25.64
CA ARG A 681 -27.95 1.50 -26.77
C ARG A 681 -28.76 1.20 -28.03
N ILE A 682 -29.16 -0.04 -28.26
CA ILE A 682 -30.04 -0.42 -29.38
C ILE A 682 -31.47 0.09 -29.14
N LEU A 683 -31.95 0.05 -27.90
CA LEU A 683 -33.26 0.57 -27.51
C LEU A 683 -33.39 2.08 -27.66
N LEU A 684 -32.33 2.83 -27.34
CA LEU A 684 -32.31 4.29 -27.49
C LEU A 684 -32.37 4.77 -28.95
N ASN A 685 -32.03 3.88 -29.91
CA ASN A 685 -31.94 4.21 -31.33
C ASN A 685 -33.10 3.64 -32.18
N SER A 686 -34.10 2.98 -31.60
CA SER A 686 -35.18 2.32 -32.34
C SER A 686 -36.58 2.85 -32.00
N ASP A 687 -37.24 3.53 -32.95
CA ASP A 687 -38.60 4.10 -32.84
C ASP A 687 -39.76 3.07 -32.81
N ARG A 688 -39.47 1.78 -32.60
CA ARG A 688 -40.47 0.71 -32.72
C ARG A 688 -41.05 0.32 -31.35
N ARG A 689 -42.20 0.90 -31.02
CA ARG A 689 -43.00 0.64 -29.79
C ARG A 689 -43.36 -0.83 -29.54
N GLY A 690 -43.27 -1.73 -30.54
CA GLY A 690 -43.54 -3.17 -30.40
C GLY A 690 -42.36 -4.03 -29.91
N GLN A 691 -41.11 -3.55 -30.01
CA GLN A 691 -39.90 -4.29 -29.60
C GLN A 691 -39.43 -3.94 -28.17
N SER A 692 -40.03 -2.91 -27.55
CA SER A 692 -39.62 -2.38 -26.24
C SER A 692 -39.89 -3.35 -25.08
N GLN A 693 -41.00 -4.09 -25.09
CA GLN A 693 -41.36 -4.97 -23.96
C GLN A 693 -40.48 -6.22 -23.84
N ALA A 694 -40.11 -6.86 -24.96
CA ALA A 694 -39.24 -8.02 -24.95
C ALA A 694 -37.80 -7.64 -24.57
N ALA A 695 -37.32 -6.50 -25.08
CA ALA A 695 -36.02 -5.95 -24.73
C ALA A 695 -35.96 -5.46 -23.28
N LEU A 696 -37.03 -4.85 -22.75
CA LEU A 696 -37.14 -4.47 -21.34
C LEU A 696 -37.10 -5.70 -20.42
N ARG A 697 -37.81 -6.79 -20.77
CA ARG A 697 -37.74 -8.06 -20.01
C ARG A 697 -36.32 -8.66 -20.02
N SER A 698 -35.63 -8.63 -21.16
CA SER A 698 -34.23 -9.07 -21.27
C SER A 698 -33.30 -8.20 -20.42
N VAL A 699 -33.49 -6.88 -20.42
CA VAL A 699 -32.72 -5.94 -19.60
C VAL A 699 -32.98 -6.18 -18.11
N GLN A 700 -34.24 -6.40 -17.72
CA GLN A 700 -34.62 -6.70 -16.34
C GLN A 700 -34.00 -8.01 -15.86
N GLN A 701 -34.12 -9.10 -16.63
CA GLN A 701 -33.52 -10.40 -16.30
C GLN A 701 -31.99 -10.33 -16.13
N ARG A 702 -31.32 -9.47 -16.89
CA ARG A 702 -29.86 -9.24 -16.76
C ARG A 702 -29.50 -8.37 -15.57
N HIS A 703 -30.33 -7.39 -15.25
CA HIS A 703 -30.18 -6.59 -14.04
C HIS A 703 -30.33 -7.45 -12.78
N ASP A 704 -31.35 -8.32 -12.75
CA ASP A 704 -31.59 -9.23 -11.63
C ASP A 704 -30.42 -10.21 -11.46
N ALA A 705 -29.85 -10.71 -12.56
CA ALA A 705 -28.64 -11.53 -12.53
C ALA A 705 -27.43 -10.79 -11.92
N ILE A 706 -27.22 -9.51 -12.25
CA ILE A 706 -26.13 -8.70 -11.69
C ILE A 706 -26.30 -8.52 -10.17
N GLN A 707 -27.51 -8.21 -9.70
CA GLN A 707 -27.77 -8.08 -8.26
C GLN A 707 -27.51 -9.40 -7.50
N GLN A 708 -27.84 -10.53 -8.12
CA GLN A 708 -27.60 -11.84 -7.52
C GLN A 708 -26.11 -12.19 -7.46
N ILE A 709 -25.34 -11.83 -8.49
CA ILE A 709 -23.87 -11.97 -8.47
C ILE A 709 -23.28 -11.11 -7.35
N GLU A 710 -23.75 -9.87 -7.17
CA GLU A 710 -23.27 -8.98 -6.10
C GLU A 710 -23.49 -9.59 -4.70
N ARG A 711 -24.68 -10.13 -4.42
CA ARG A 711 -24.95 -10.85 -3.16
C ARG A 711 -24.07 -12.08 -2.98
N THR A 712 -23.81 -12.83 -4.05
CA THR A 712 -22.99 -14.04 -4.00
C THR A 712 -21.51 -13.70 -3.76
N MET A 713 -21.02 -12.60 -4.36
CA MET A 713 -19.66 -12.11 -4.15
C MET A 713 -19.44 -11.58 -2.73
N GLU A 714 -20.42 -10.89 -2.15
CA GLU A 714 -20.40 -10.47 -0.73
C GLU A 714 -20.31 -11.69 0.19
N GLU A 715 -21.14 -12.71 -0.06
CA GLU A 715 -21.14 -13.92 0.75
C GLU A 715 -19.83 -14.72 0.66
N LEU A 716 -19.28 -14.84 -0.55
CA LEU A 716 -17.95 -15.43 -0.76
C LEU A 716 -16.85 -14.67 -0.03
N SER A 717 -16.90 -13.34 -0.05
CA SER A 717 -15.95 -12.50 0.66
C SER A 717 -16.01 -12.79 2.17
N HIS A 718 -17.20 -12.96 2.73
CA HIS A 718 -17.36 -13.36 4.12
C HIS A 718 -16.80 -14.76 4.41
N LEU A 719 -17.11 -15.77 3.58
CA LEU A 719 -16.55 -17.11 3.74
C LEU A 719 -15.02 -17.14 3.62
N PHE A 720 -14.46 -16.32 2.73
CA PHE A 720 -13.02 -16.19 2.53
C PHE A 720 -12.34 -15.53 3.73
N GLN A 721 -12.89 -14.42 4.23
CA GLN A 721 -12.41 -13.75 5.44
C GLN A 721 -12.49 -14.68 6.66
N ASP A 722 -13.55 -15.47 6.78
CA ASP A 722 -13.78 -16.41 7.87
C ASP A 722 -12.81 -17.61 7.83
N LEU A 723 -12.46 -18.09 6.63
CA LEU A 723 -11.40 -19.10 6.43
C LEU A 723 -10.02 -18.53 6.76
N ALA A 724 -9.70 -17.32 6.25
CA ALA A 724 -8.43 -16.63 6.50
C ALA A 724 -8.22 -16.31 7.98
N ALA A 725 -9.27 -15.89 8.70
CA ALA A 725 -9.23 -15.68 10.14
C ALA A 725 -8.92 -16.98 10.92
N THR A 726 -9.41 -18.13 10.43
CA THR A 726 -9.10 -19.44 11.04
C THR A 726 -7.65 -19.86 10.78
N VAL A 727 -7.04 -19.45 9.65
CA VAL A 727 -5.62 -19.69 9.34
C VAL A 727 -4.72 -18.91 10.29
N LEU A 728 -4.99 -17.61 10.46
CA LEU A 728 -4.22 -16.72 11.34
C LEU A 728 -4.23 -17.17 12.82
N ALA A 729 -5.24 -17.93 13.23
CA ALA A 729 -5.35 -18.45 14.60
C ALA A 729 -4.44 -19.66 14.91
N GLN A 730 -3.75 -20.27 13.93
CA GLN A 730 -2.91 -21.46 14.14
C GLN A 730 -1.52 -21.45 13.45
N ASP A 731 -1.11 -20.36 12.81
CA ASP A 731 0.16 -20.28 12.06
C ASP A 731 1.48 -20.53 12.84
N PRO A 732 1.61 -20.35 14.18
CA PRO A 732 2.94 -20.53 14.80
C PRO A 732 3.44 -21.98 14.86
N MET A 733 2.65 -22.99 14.45
CA MET A 733 3.10 -24.39 14.47
C MET A 733 3.37 -25.01 13.08
N ILE A 734 2.79 -24.46 11.99
CA ILE A 734 2.98 -25.02 10.63
C ILE A 734 4.20 -24.40 9.92
N GLU A 735 4.51 -23.13 10.19
CA GLU A 735 5.66 -22.43 9.59
C GLU A 735 7.01 -23.04 10.04
N ASP A 736 7.09 -23.51 11.30
CA ASP A 736 8.30 -24.18 11.84
C ASP A 736 8.54 -25.57 11.22
N ILE A 737 7.48 -26.24 10.74
CA ILE A 737 7.59 -27.54 10.05
C ILE A 737 7.92 -27.34 8.57
N GLU A 738 7.37 -26.32 7.90
CA GLU A 738 7.68 -26.01 6.49
C GLU A 738 9.12 -25.51 6.36
N THR A 739 9.62 -24.72 7.34
CA THR A 739 11.02 -24.32 7.42
C THR A 739 11.95 -25.53 7.59
N LYS A 740 11.61 -26.48 8.46
CA LYS A 740 12.39 -27.73 8.64
C LYS A 740 12.29 -28.70 7.45
N ALA A 741 11.17 -28.73 6.72
CA ALA A 741 11.02 -29.54 5.51
C ALA A 741 11.83 -28.97 4.33
N VAL A 742 11.83 -27.64 4.16
CA VAL A 742 12.66 -26.93 3.17
C VAL A 742 14.15 -27.04 3.52
N GLU A 743 14.50 -26.98 4.82
CA GLU A 743 15.85 -27.21 5.30
C GLU A 743 16.29 -28.67 5.09
N THR A 744 15.38 -29.64 5.21
CA THR A 744 15.65 -31.06 4.91
C THR A 744 15.87 -31.29 3.41
N ASP A 745 15.08 -30.67 2.52
CA ASP A 745 15.29 -30.75 1.05
C ASP A 745 16.61 -30.08 0.64
N SER A 746 16.94 -28.94 1.26
CA SER A 746 18.23 -28.25 1.09
C SER A 746 19.41 -29.08 1.58
N ASN A 747 19.30 -29.72 2.75
CA ASN A 747 20.33 -30.59 3.32
C ASN A 747 20.50 -31.90 2.54
N VAL A 748 19.42 -32.46 1.96
CA VAL A 748 19.49 -33.62 1.07
C VAL A 748 20.17 -33.24 -0.26
N LYS A 749 19.82 -32.08 -0.84
CA LYS A 749 20.50 -31.55 -2.06
C LYS A 749 21.97 -31.22 -1.80
N GLY A 750 22.29 -30.63 -0.65
CA GLY A 750 23.66 -30.41 -0.18
C GLY A 750 24.42 -31.73 0.03
N GLY A 751 23.76 -32.74 0.61
CA GLY A 751 24.30 -34.09 0.77
C GLY A 751 24.66 -34.77 -0.57
N VAL A 752 23.84 -34.59 -1.60
CA VAL A 752 24.12 -35.08 -2.97
C VAL A 752 25.34 -34.39 -3.59
N VAL A 753 25.49 -33.08 -3.37
CA VAL A 753 26.66 -32.30 -3.83
C VAL A 753 27.94 -32.70 -3.06
N HIS A 754 27.83 -32.97 -1.76
CA HIS A 754 28.93 -33.46 -0.94
C HIS A 754 29.33 -34.90 -1.28
N LEU A 755 28.39 -35.77 -1.63
CA LEU A 755 28.67 -37.10 -2.18
C LEU A 755 29.34 -36.99 -3.56
N GLY A 756 28.90 -36.05 -4.40
CA GLY A 756 29.54 -35.73 -5.68
C GLY A 756 31.01 -35.32 -5.52
N THR A 757 31.29 -34.39 -4.60
CA THR A 757 32.67 -33.93 -4.32
C THR A 757 33.53 -34.97 -3.59
N ALA A 758 32.93 -35.83 -2.76
CA ALA A 758 33.63 -36.96 -2.16
C ALA A 758 34.03 -38.01 -3.22
N THR A 759 33.17 -38.29 -4.21
CA THR A 759 33.51 -39.24 -5.29
C THR A 759 34.58 -38.72 -6.24
N THR A 760 34.60 -37.43 -6.56
CA THR A 760 35.66 -36.81 -7.37
C THR A 760 36.99 -36.76 -6.63
N SER A 761 36.97 -36.43 -5.33
CA SER A 761 38.14 -36.45 -4.45
C SER A 761 38.70 -37.87 -4.27
N ALA A 762 37.84 -38.88 -4.11
CA ALA A 762 38.24 -40.28 -4.03
C ALA A 762 38.85 -40.78 -5.36
N ARG A 763 38.33 -40.35 -6.52
CA ARG A 763 38.91 -40.67 -7.84
C ARG A 763 40.27 -39.98 -8.04
N ALA A 764 40.44 -38.73 -7.59
CA ALA A 764 41.70 -38.02 -7.65
C ALA A 764 42.77 -38.65 -6.72
N ALA A 765 42.39 -39.06 -5.51
CA ALA A 765 43.28 -39.76 -4.59
C ALA A 765 43.78 -41.09 -5.16
N ARG A 766 42.91 -41.87 -5.83
CA ARG A 766 43.33 -43.10 -6.52
C ARG A 766 44.32 -42.81 -7.65
N ARG A 767 44.11 -41.78 -8.48
CA ARG A 767 45.07 -41.40 -9.53
C ARG A 767 46.45 -41.01 -8.97
N LYS A 768 46.48 -40.27 -7.85
CA LYS A 768 47.75 -39.89 -7.18
C LYS A 768 48.50 -41.10 -6.61
N LYS A 769 47.80 -42.13 -6.12
CA LYS A 769 48.44 -43.39 -5.67
C LYS A 769 49.17 -44.12 -6.80
N TRP A 770 48.61 -44.13 -8.01
CA TRP A 770 49.27 -44.73 -9.19
C TRP A 770 50.50 -43.94 -9.64
N TRP A 771 50.47 -42.61 -9.54
CA TRP A 771 51.66 -41.78 -9.77
C TRP A 771 52.78 -42.06 -8.77
N CYS A 772 52.47 -42.17 -7.47
CA CYS A 772 53.46 -42.56 -6.47
C CYS A 772 54.03 -43.98 -6.73
N LEU A 773 53.19 -44.95 -7.09
CA LEU A 773 53.65 -46.31 -7.43
C LEU A 773 54.62 -46.29 -8.63
N GLY A 774 54.33 -45.50 -9.66
CA GLY A 774 55.20 -45.34 -10.82
C GLY A 774 56.56 -44.74 -10.47
N ILE A 775 56.59 -43.74 -9.59
CA ILE A 775 57.85 -43.13 -9.10
C ILE A 775 58.68 -44.15 -8.31
N VAL A 776 58.05 -44.95 -7.44
CA VAL A 776 58.74 -45.98 -6.66
C VAL A 776 59.35 -47.05 -7.58
N LEU A 777 58.61 -47.52 -8.59
CA LEU A 777 59.13 -48.47 -9.58
C LEU A 777 60.32 -47.90 -10.36
N LEU A 778 60.26 -46.63 -10.73
CA LEU A 778 61.36 -45.96 -11.43
C LEU A 778 62.63 -45.86 -10.57
N ILE A 779 62.48 -45.57 -9.27
CA ILE A 779 63.59 -45.58 -8.31
C ILE A 779 64.19 -46.99 -8.18
N ILE A 780 63.36 -48.03 -8.09
CA ILE A 780 63.83 -49.42 -8.03
C ILE A 780 64.64 -49.78 -9.29
N ILE A 781 64.16 -49.39 -10.48
CA ILE A 781 64.89 -49.62 -11.74
C ILE A 781 66.26 -48.92 -11.72
N ILE A 782 66.33 -47.67 -11.25
CA ILE A 782 67.59 -46.93 -11.13
C ILE A 782 68.56 -47.65 -10.18
N ILE A 783 68.07 -48.14 -9.04
CA ILE A 783 68.88 -48.88 -8.06
C ILE A 783 69.41 -50.18 -8.67
N VAL A 784 68.57 -50.93 -9.39
CA VAL A 784 68.99 -52.17 -10.06
C VAL A 784 70.06 -51.87 -11.11
N VAL A 785 69.89 -50.83 -11.93
CA VAL A 785 70.90 -50.40 -12.90
C VAL A 785 72.20 -50.00 -12.21
N ALA A 786 72.14 -49.30 -11.08
CA ALA A 786 73.31 -48.92 -10.30
C ALA A 786 74.03 -50.13 -9.69
N ILE A 787 73.29 -51.13 -9.18
CA ILE A 787 73.87 -52.38 -8.65
C ILE A 787 74.52 -53.19 -9.78
N VAL A 788 73.87 -53.31 -10.93
CA VAL A 788 74.43 -53.99 -12.11
C VAL A 788 75.70 -53.28 -12.56
N ALA A 789 75.69 -51.94 -12.69
CA ALA A 789 76.87 -51.15 -13.03
C ALA A 789 78.00 -51.30 -11.99
N TRP A 790 77.68 -51.34 -10.70
CA TRP A 790 78.63 -51.57 -9.63
C TRP A 790 79.21 -53.00 -9.67
N TYR A 791 78.39 -54.02 -9.92
CA TYR A 791 78.82 -55.41 -10.04
C TYR A 791 79.76 -55.63 -11.24
N PHE A 792 79.51 -54.94 -12.36
CA PHE A 792 80.42 -54.97 -13.52
C PHE A 792 81.68 -54.10 -13.33
N ALA A 793 81.67 -53.10 -12.44
CA ALA A 793 82.83 -52.28 -12.11
C ALA A 793 83.71 -52.88 -10.99
N ALA A 794 83.14 -53.69 -10.09
CA ALA A 794 83.81 -54.37 -8.99
C ALA A 794 84.10 -55.84 -9.31
N GLY A 795 84.89 -56.08 -10.37
CA GLY A 795 85.59 -57.35 -10.57
C GLY A 795 86.61 -57.61 -9.44
N PRO A 796 86.92 -58.87 -9.12
CA PRO A 796 87.47 -59.28 -7.82
C PRO A 796 88.90 -58.76 -7.57
N GLY A 797 89.03 -57.74 -6.72
CA GLY A 797 90.28 -57.30 -6.13
C GLY A 797 90.65 -58.18 -4.93
N ALA A 798 91.47 -59.20 -5.20
CA ALA A 798 91.93 -60.19 -4.25
C ALA A 798 92.74 -59.61 -3.07
N HIS A 799 92.39 -60.11 -1.87
CA HIS A 799 93.24 -60.43 -0.72
C HIS A 799 94.52 -59.62 -0.46
N LYS A 800 94.54 -58.92 0.68
CA LYS A 800 95.71 -58.87 1.56
C LYS A 800 95.31 -59.33 2.97
N THR A 801 95.78 -60.52 3.31
CA THR A 801 95.82 -61.10 4.65
C THR A 801 97.05 -60.60 5.40
N GLY A 802 96.88 -60.22 6.67
CA GLY A 802 97.95 -59.98 7.65
C GLY A 802 97.35 -60.11 9.06
N PRO A 803 98.15 -60.60 10.03
CA PRO A 803 97.78 -61.55 11.09
C PRO A 803 96.75 -61.10 12.14
#